data_AF-A0AAV4N5S1-F1
#
_entry.id   AF-A0AAV4N5S1-F1
#
_cell.length_a   1.000
_cell.length_b   1.000
_cell.length_c   1.000
_cell.angle_alpha   90.00
_cell.angle_beta   90.00
_cell.angle_gamma   90.00
#
_symmetry.space_group_name_H-M   'P 1'
#
loop_
_entity.id
_entity.type
_entity.pdbx_description
1 polymer ?
#
loop_
_entity_poly.entity_id
_entity_poly.type
_entity_poly.pdbx_seq_one_letter_code
_entity_poly.pdbx_strand_id
1 'polypeptide(L)'
;MENKPIITYSGDEKFFSTIKNIISDGLPRESEEWTRSHMRNPKSVYLTAQFVPFSEERLPPAGTKGLLGQAFFHIFWAECQDTEHYKQSVKENINNWLGTLKSKKIYDWLIVIIDHSENKKSNKTKLLSRGSVLDKVKSDFPSPSSQRCISLLDPCRNDSRAASSLQSLLQRIRKLVLQAYSRQLCLFEEHMRTQRERRNENGWSFQNFFFLQEELALVLEMLGLYDEALIQYDELDALFTQFVINSNVGDMPEWLTCFSRPCDIWSGLCLLREKSIELREVLISGNACLLDLRNYLFSRQCALLLLLCRPWEVAQRTLPFLHNCISELRILEVSMPPGAVACWVFLSCFEVLQTCEKFSDTSQIKEYSLYCAGLWAYAREKLHHIGVLCGLMPDLTDSSEKLHIVVNLLAGMGADPYSVGVDSPHAKLRAALSSKDSFLKHYLELSELTMGTFKHNRRIRTARLIGKDLAQLYMKLKQPQKAVSFLADLLKTYREENWEVLTASIQQDLLECYSAMEDTPRYLKTCIRLAATVSFNLDKRKDYFQEIISCSEKLGADPLLVRTERTFLVSGAKIESSFTPMICNSEILVTFHIHSNLPSEIICRNIKLFLKKQSAPSVDKSKHTDNHYLSSKASVSTAHSPMSPMQSGGLGIPCRDEMQQRILVQPQLIVGSYRQEGTQIYSVMCKNTHQILRRRDSQGFHKEDISEEDNGPCYKVSMAKLSPGQNVVTISVKASQSGVYVFHRLWMEWGNIHFAVTNISPFFTFVVIEELPTITRKILEITEDQLKRLKCRSQAQIRAWQEDHHGDLVAGIEQDVVLKIFSGSSSFSNETVITLKASRGLKLKKDDSDPSWQEEVQIMLPEMKPFSSAEISIKVIAQFQLQKNANPVEHFITILCPWSSNAVRISIQFLPPFFITQKLNTCGIRKYIELIAHGVTLLQKFLITNVKLELADQKDVVLQQLGPAKDLFIEADINASFLWEIMTEDPNQLPSHFIFSLDYQLIDDVPHDVLHFNYEFKLNHYETLYALRARIEPPPGSEFCRAGNMCFLHISINQVNDSNVTTLMYEVVADQAVWAVCGRTAGVVNIDDSKKHGVTLDVKPLISGFLPLPTVRLSKYIPAEPRKPKSKDSTPSKDSGSYNSSNVARLEPFDTGQVYNWSRAKQVDVLPASSCSSLDVSS
;
A
#
# COMPACT_ATOMS: atom_id res chain seq x y z
N MET A 1 45.83 9.50 -11.82
CA MET A 1 46.47 8.31 -12.42
C MET A 1 47.95 8.60 -12.59
N GLU A 2 48.78 7.86 -11.87
CA GLU A 2 50.25 8.00 -11.86
C GLU A 2 50.90 7.28 -13.05
N ASN A 3 50.30 6.15 -13.45
CA ASN A 3 50.75 5.33 -14.56
C ASN A 3 49.82 5.46 -15.76
N LYS A 4 50.40 5.47 -16.96
CA LYS A 4 49.68 5.42 -18.24
C LYS A 4 50.26 4.28 -19.08
N PRO A 5 49.45 3.63 -19.92
CA PRO A 5 49.93 2.67 -20.89
C PRO A 5 51.04 3.27 -21.76
N ILE A 6 52.21 2.63 -21.81
CA ILE A 6 53.33 3.09 -22.62
C ILE A 6 53.17 2.55 -24.05
N ILE A 7 53.19 3.45 -25.03
CA ILE A 7 53.19 3.13 -26.46
C ILE A 7 54.49 3.65 -27.05
N THR A 8 55.27 2.75 -27.68
CA THR A 8 56.48 3.22 -28.38
C THR A 8 56.16 3.64 -29.81
N TYR A 9 56.85 4.64 -30.32
CA TYR A 9 56.79 5.02 -31.73
C TYR A 9 58.17 4.95 -32.41
N SER A 10 58.20 4.60 -33.69
CA SER A 10 59.40 4.54 -34.55
C SER A 10 59.06 5.00 -35.98
N GLY A 11 60.07 5.18 -36.84
CA GLY A 11 59.92 5.66 -38.21
C GLY A 11 60.02 7.19 -38.32
N ASP A 12 59.00 7.85 -38.86
CA ASP A 12 58.96 9.30 -39.00
C ASP A 12 58.58 10.01 -37.69
N GLU A 13 59.61 10.28 -36.87
CA GLU A 13 59.46 10.96 -35.58
C GLU A 13 59.09 12.44 -35.72
N LYS A 14 59.54 13.10 -36.80
CA LYS A 14 59.27 14.52 -37.03
C LYS A 14 57.78 14.72 -37.27
N PHE A 15 57.18 13.92 -38.14
CA PHE A 15 55.74 13.98 -38.36
C PHE A 15 54.96 13.59 -37.11
N PHE A 16 55.32 12.50 -36.41
CA PHE A 16 54.60 12.12 -35.20
C PHE A 16 54.59 13.23 -34.13
N SER A 17 55.70 13.96 -33.99
CA SER A 17 55.80 15.05 -33.01
C SER A 17 54.77 16.17 -33.20
N THR A 18 54.36 16.45 -34.45
CA THR A 18 53.37 17.51 -34.75
C THR A 18 51.95 17.09 -34.35
N ILE A 19 51.63 15.80 -34.41
CA ILE A 19 50.29 15.26 -34.13
C ILE A 19 50.17 14.56 -32.77
N LYS A 20 51.27 14.41 -32.02
CA LYS A 20 51.32 13.70 -30.72
C LYS A 20 50.26 14.21 -29.73
N ASN A 21 50.10 15.52 -29.62
CA ASN A 21 49.12 16.12 -28.70
C ASN A 21 47.69 15.84 -29.16
N ILE A 22 47.42 15.91 -30.47
CA ILE A 22 46.11 15.59 -31.06
C ILE A 22 45.72 14.14 -30.73
N ILE A 23 46.66 13.20 -30.86
CA ILE A 23 46.40 11.79 -30.53
C ILE A 23 46.22 11.61 -29.03
N SER A 24 47.09 12.20 -28.20
CA SER A 24 47.05 12.06 -26.74
C SER A 24 45.74 12.61 -26.15
N ASP A 25 45.24 13.73 -26.69
CA ASP A 25 43.97 14.35 -26.28
C ASP A 25 42.74 13.67 -26.91
N GLY A 26 42.93 13.00 -28.05
CA GLY A 26 41.86 12.30 -28.77
C GLY A 26 41.54 10.92 -28.21
N LEU A 27 42.54 10.19 -27.71
CA LEU A 27 42.36 8.82 -27.17
C LEU A 27 41.29 8.73 -26.06
N PRO A 28 41.27 9.59 -25.02
CA PRO A 28 40.31 9.44 -23.92
C PRO A 28 38.91 10.00 -24.22
N ARG A 29 38.67 10.60 -25.40
CA ARG A 29 37.36 11.23 -25.72
C ARG A 29 36.23 10.23 -25.95
N GLU A 30 36.56 9.00 -26.34
CA GLU A 30 35.60 7.95 -26.58
C GLU A 30 36.08 6.65 -25.93
N SER A 31 35.12 5.85 -25.50
CA SER A 31 35.39 4.53 -24.96
C SER A 31 35.55 3.49 -26.07
N GLU A 32 36.41 2.50 -25.84
CA GLU A 32 36.44 1.26 -26.61
C GLU A 32 35.88 0.12 -25.76
N GLU A 33 35.03 -0.73 -26.35
CA GLU A 33 34.52 -1.92 -25.66
C GLU A 33 35.62 -2.97 -25.56
N TRP A 34 35.90 -3.39 -24.34
CA TRP A 34 36.94 -4.37 -24.03
C TRP A 34 36.35 -5.65 -23.46
N THR A 35 36.65 -6.78 -24.10
CA THR A 35 36.23 -8.12 -23.65
C THR A 35 37.47 -8.98 -23.42
N ARG A 36 37.77 -9.30 -22.16
CA ARG A 36 39.00 -10.05 -21.78
C ARG A 36 38.87 -11.56 -21.98
N SER A 37 37.67 -12.13 -21.81
CA SER A 37 37.36 -13.56 -22.04
C SER A 37 35.90 -13.75 -22.41
N HIS A 38 35.55 -14.85 -23.08
CA HIS A 38 34.20 -15.12 -23.61
C HIS A 38 33.09 -15.20 -22.54
N MET A 39 33.46 -15.30 -21.26
CA MET A 39 32.53 -15.43 -20.13
C MET A 39 32.42 -14.15 -19.29
N ARG A 40 33.17 -13.08 -19.63
CA ARG A 40 33.11 -11.80 -18.92
C ARG A 40 32.38 -10.75 -19.75
N ASN A 41 31.56 -9.96 -19.08
CA ASN A 41 30.83 -8.87 -19.72
C ASN A 41 31.81 -7.83 -20.31
N PRO A 42 31.53 -7.30 -21.51
CA PRO A 42 32.31 -6.21 -22.08
C PRO A 42 32.34 -4.97 -21.15
N LYS A 43 33.47 -4.26 -21.13
CA LYS A 43 33.66 -3.04 -20.35
C LYS A 43 34.09 -1.89 -21.25
N SER A 44 33.53 -0.71 -21.03
CA SER A 44 33.93 0.51 -21.73
C SER A 44 35.21 1.07 -21.11
N VAL A 45 36.28 1.20 -21.91
CA VAL A 45 37.57 1.74 -21.46
C VAL A 45 37.87 3.07 -22.13
N TYR A 46 38.13 4.10 -21.34
CA TYR A 46 38.62 5.40 -21.79
C TYR A 46 40.15 5.40 -21.72
N LEU A 47 40.79 5.09 -22.84
CA LEU A 47 42.24 4.90 -22.88
C LEU A 47 42.98 6.25 -22.80
N THR A 48 43.91 6.35 -21.85
CA THR A 48 45.01 7.32 -21.92
C THR A 48 46.30 6.59 -22.29
N ALA A 49 47.30 7.28 -22.81
CA ALA A 49 48.57 6.66 -23.15
C ALA A 49 49.74 7.65 -23.01
N GLN A 50 50.93 7.11 -22.81
CA GLN A 50 52.19 7.84 -22.85
C GLN A 50 53.01 7.37 -24.05
N PHE A 51 53.30 8.30 -24.97
CA PHE A 51 54.09 8.01 -26.17
C PHE A 51 55.58 8.30 -25.96
N VAL A 52 56.40 7.30 -26.25
CA VAL A 52 57.84 7.29 -25.98
C VAL A 52 58.61 6.78 -27.21
N PRO A 53 59.80 7.32 -27.57
CA PRO A 53 60.58 6.79 -28.69
C PRO A 53 60.94 5.32 -28.50
N PHE A 54 60.89 4.55 -29.59
CA PHE A 54 61.28 3.15 -29.61
C PHE A 54 62.78 3.00 -29.32
N SER A 55 63.11 2.14 -28.36
CA SER A 55 64.47 1.68 -28.09
C SER A 55 64.43 0.21 -27.66
N GLU A 56 65.46 -0.57 -27.99
CA GLU A 56 65.51 -1.98 -27.63
C GLU A 56 65.51 -2.21 -26.11
N GLU A 57 66.06 -1.26 -25.35
CA GLU A 57 66.10 -1.27 -23.88
C GLU A 57 64.72 -1.16 -23.22
N ARG A 58 63.73 -0.61 -23.93
CA ARG A 58 62.35 -0.44 -23.44
C ARG A 58 61.44 -1.62 -23.76
N LEU A 59 61.95 -2.61 -24.51
CA LEU A 59 61.21 -3.83 -24.76
C LEU A 59 61.28 -4.73 -23.52
N PRO A 60 60.17 -5.38 -23.13
CA PRO A 60 60.17 -6.28 -21.99
C PRO A 60 61.23 -7.37 -22.17
N PRO A 61 62.14 -7.57 -21.19
CA PRO A 61 63.09 -8.67 -21.21
C PRO A 61 62.38 -10.03 -21.36
N ALA A 62 63.05 -11.02 -21.96
CA ALA A 62 62.48 -12.35 -22.09
C ALA A 62 62.22 -12.97 -20.71
N GLY A 63 60.96 -13.33 -20.43
CA GLY A 63 60.56 -13.90 -19.14
C GLY A 63 60.20 -12.86 -18.06
N THR A 64 60.10 -11.58 -18.42
CA THR A 64 59.61 -10.53 -17.51
C THR A 64 58.20 -10.84 -17.06
N LYS A 65 58.00 -10.80 -15.74
CA LYS A 65 56.71 -11.11 -15.11
C LYS A 65 55.92 -9.86 -14.74
N GLY A 66 56.55 -8.68 -14.68
CA GLY A 66 55.88 -7.42 -14.38
C GLY A 66 55.12 -6.85 -15.58
N LEU A 67 54.04 -6.13 -15.29
CA LEU A 67 53.18 -5.44 -16.24
C LEU A 67 53.40 -3.92 -16.24
N LEU A 68 53.70 -3.34 -15.08
CA LEU A 68 53.86 -1.89 -14.95
C LEU A 68 55.17 -1.41 -15.60
N GLY A 69 55.13 -0.23 -16.21
CA GLY A 69 56.28 0.38 -16.86
C GLY A 69 56.74 -0.31 -18.15
N GLN A 70 56.02 -1.33 -18.63
CA GLN A 70 56.34 -2.04 -19.87
C GLN A 70 55.58 -1.47 -21.07
N ALA A 71 56.24 -1.44 -22.23
CA ALA A 71 55.61 -1.07 -23.49
C ALA A 71 55.17 -2.32 -24.25
N PHE A 72 53.86 -2.59 -24.30
CA PHE A 72 53.30 -3.76 -24.98
C PHE A 72 52.80 -3.48 -26.39
N PHE A 73 52.71 -2.22 -26.79
CA PHE A 73 52.20 -1.82 -28.11
C PHE A 73 53.15 -0.83 -28.79
N HIS A 74 53.40 -1.07 -30.07
CA HIS A 74 54.42 -0.35 -30.84
C HIS A 74 53.86 0.17 -32.17
N ILE A 75 54.09 1.43 -32.50
CA ILE A 75 53.60 2.07 -33.72
C ILE A 75 54.79 2.45 -34.61
N PHE A 76 54.71 2.14 -35.90
CA PHE A 76 55.65 2.59 -36.90
C PHE A 76 54.99 3.62 -37.82
N TRP A 77 55.59 4.79 -37.94
CA TRP A 77 55.12 5.91 -38.77
C TRP A 77 55.92 5.96 -40.07
N ALA A 78 55.24 5.94 -41.21
CA ALA A 78 55.87 5.93 -42.52
C ALA A 78 55.28 7.01 -43.44
N GLU A 79 56.10 7.96 -43.85
CA GLU A 79 55.77 8.89 -44.94
C GLU A 79 56.22 8.28 -46.28
N CYS A 80 55.30 8.16 -47.24
CA CYS A 80 55.60 7.58 -48.56
C CYS A 80 55.06 8.48 -49.67
N GLN A 81 55.96 9.03 -50.49
CA GLN A 81 55.57 9.85 -51.64
C GLN A 81 54.94 9.01 -52.75
N ASP A 82 55.49 7.82 -53.01
CA ASP A 82 54.97 6.88 -54.00
C ASP A 82 55.31 5.42 -53.65
N THR A 83 54.92 4.52 -54.55
CA THR A 83 55.13 3.09 -54.34
C THR A 83 56.54 2.59 -54.64
N GLU A 84 57.40 3.41 -55.24
CA GLU A 84 58.81 3.08 -55.47
C GLU A 84 59.66 3.51 -54.28
N HIS A 85 59.39 4.68 -53.69
CA HIS A 85 59.95 5.11 -52.40
C HIS A 85 59.71 4.07 -51.31
N TYR A 86 58.49 3.52 -51.23
CA TYR A 86 58.18 2.45 -50.29
C TYR A 86 59.07 1.20 -50.48
N LYS A 87 59.28 0.76 -51.73
CA LYS A 87 60.07 -0.44 -52.03
C LYS A 87 61.56 -0.27 -51.77
N GLN A 88 62.09 0.93 -52.02
CA GLN A 88 63.53 1.21 -51.96
C GLN A 88 64.05 1.42 -50.53
N SER A 89 63.25 2.00 -49.63
CA SER A 89 63.73 2.39 -48.28
C SER A 89 62.80 1.96 -47.15
N VAL A 90 61.51 2.30 -47.24
CA VAL A 90 60.57 2.14 -46.11
C VAL A 90 60.32 0.67 -45.78
N LYS A 91 60.24 -0.20 -46.78
CA LYS A 91 60.02 -1.65 -46.59
C LYS A 91 61.14 -2.31 -45.78
N GLU A 92 62.39 -1.94 -46.01
CA GLU A 92 63.54 -2.48 -45.27
C GLU A 92 63.52 -2.00 -43.81
N ASN A 93 63.22 -0.72 -43.57
CA ASN A 93 63.10 -0.16 -42.22
C ASN A 93 62.00 -0.85 -41.40
N ILE A 94 60.84 -1.10 -42.01
CA ILE A 94 59.75 -1.84 -41.35
C ILE A 94 60.17 -3.28 -41.05
N ASN A 95 60.84 -3.97 -41.99
CA ASN A 95 61.33 -5.33 -41.78
C ASN A 95 62.33 -5.42 -40.61
N ASN A 96 63.27 -4.48 -40.53
CA ASN A 96 64.25 -4.44 -39.45
C ASN A 96 63.56 -4.24 -38.10
N TRP A 97 62.65 -3.27 -37.99
CA TRP A 97 61.88 -3.01 -36.77
C TRP A 97 61.00 -4.20 -36.35
N LEU A 98 60.25 -4.79 -37.28
CA LEU A 98 59.46 -6.00 -37.01
C LEU A 98 60.34 -7.20 -36.64
N GLY A 99 61.54 -7.29 -37.23
CA GLY A 99 62.56 -8.30 -36.89
C GLY A 99 62.98 -8.19 -35.42
N THR A 100 63.28 -6.98 -34.95
CA THR A 100 63.59 -6.70 -33.53
C THR A 100 62.43 -7.11 -32.63
N LEU A 101 61.19 -6.70 -32.93
CA LEU A 101 60.00 -7.08 -32.13
C LEU A 101 59.79 -8.61 -32.10
N LYS A 102 59.93 -9.28 -33.25
CA LYS A 102 59.76 -10.73 -33.37
C LYS A 102 60.82 -11.49 -32.58
N SER A 103 62.06 -10.99 -32.55
CA SER A 103 63.15 -11.59 -31.74
C SER A 103 62.82 -11.62 -30.24
N LYS A 104 62.02 -10.65 -29.77
CA LYS A 104 61.54 -10.55 -28.38
C LYS A 104 60.15 -11.15 -28.17
N LYS A 105 59.61 -11.89 -29.16
CA LYS A 105 58.25 -12.49 -29.14
C LYS A 105 57.13 -11.45 -28.98
N ILE A 106 57.32 -10.24 -29.49
CA ILE A 106 56.32 -9.18 -29.51
C ILE A 106 55.61 -9.19 -30.86
N TYR A 107 54.28 -9.17 -30.82
CA TYR A 107 53.42 -9.28 -32.01
C TYR A 107 52.37 -8.18 -32.07
N ASP A 108 52.38 -7.24 -31.12
CA ASP A 108 51.39 -6.16 -31.01
C ASP A 108 51.97 -4.86 -31.54
N TRP A 109 51.62 -4.56 -32.79
CA TRP A 109 52.16 -3.46 -33.57
C TRP A 109 51.13 -2.89 -34.54
N LEU A 110 51.36 -1.64 -34.97
CA LEU A 110 50.59 -0.91 -35.98
C LEU A 110 51.53 -0.16 -36.92
N ILE A 111 51.28 -0.26 -38.23
CA ILE A 111 51.97 0.56 -39.24
C ILE A 111 51.00 1.65 -39.72
N VAL A 112 51.40 2.91 -39.61
CA VAL A 112 50.64 4.08 -40.06
C VAL A 112 51.35 4.69 -41.26
N ILE A 113 50.66 4.75 -42.40
CA ILE A 113 51.16 5.36 -43.63
C ILE A 113 50.53 6.75 -43.75
N ILE A 114 51.35 7.76 -43.95
CA ILE A 114 50.89 9.14 -44.16
C ILE A 114 50.55 9.32 -45.64
N ASP A 115 49.30 9.69 -45.93
CA ASP A 115 48.78 9.87 -47.27
C ASP A 115 48.57 11.35 -47.60
N HIS A 116 49.35 11.83 -48.56
CA HIS A 116 49.33 13.22 -49.04
C HIS A 116 48.44 13.43 -50.27
N SER A 117 47.54 12.49 -50.59
CA SER A 117 46.70 12.62 -51.78
C SER A 117 45.86 13.91 -51.75
N GLU A 118 46.19 14.83 -52.64
CA GLU A 118 45.36 15.97 -52.98
C GLU A 118 44.23 15.54 -53.93
N ASN A 119 43.08 16.18 -53.80
CA ASN A 119 41.83 15.88 -54.52
C ASN A 119 41.99 15.38 -55.96
N LYS A 120 41.97 14.07 -56.20
CA LYS A 120 41.68 13.53 -57.53
C LYS A 120 40.17 13.48 -57.76
N LYS A 121 39.61 14.58 -58.27
CA LYS A 121 38.33 14.55 -59.00
C LYS A 121 38.55 13.86 -60.35
N SER A 122 37.64 12.93 -60.69
CA SER A 122 37.31 12.36 -62.01
C SER A 122 38.45 11.96 -62.96
N ASN A 123 38.58 10.66 -63.24
CA ASN A 123 38.45 10.14 -64.62
C ASN A 123 38.38 8.60 -64.63
N LYS A 124 37.23 8.06 -65.04
CA LYS A 124 37.08 6.67 -65.49
C LYS A 124 37.76 6.54 -66.84
N THR A 125 39.00 6.07 -66.87
CA THR A 125 39.58 5.17 -67.89
C THR A 125 41.08 5.05 -67.68
N LYS A 126 41.54 3.90 -67.16
CA LYS A 126 42.75 3.20 -67.60
C LYS A 126 42.83 1.83 -66.91
N LEU A 127 42.86 0.81 -67.76
CA LEU A 127 43.12 -0.59 -67.51
C LEU A 127 44.46 -0.74 -66.77
N LEU A 128 44.48 -1.49 -65.66
CA LEU A 128 45.56 -1.68 -64.66
C LEU A 128 45.66 -0.59 -63.55
N SER A 129 44.87 -0.76 -62.49
CA SER A 129 45.07 0.00 -61.24
C SER A 129 46.37 -0.46 -60.56
N ARG A 130 47.41 0.38 -60.57
CA ARG A 130 48.53 0.22 -59.62
C ARG A 130 47.95 0.32 -58.21
N GLY A 131 48.07 -0.74 -57.40
CA GLY A 131 47.63 -0.74 -56.00
C GLY A 131 48.25 0.41 -55.20
N SER A 132 47.53 0.94 -54.23
CA SER A 132 48.02 2.03 -53.37
C SER A 132 49.24 1.60 -52.55
N VAL A 133 49.99 2.55 -51.97
CA VAL A 133 51.09 2.23 -51.05
C VAL A 133 50.58 1.38 -49.88
N LEU A 134 49.38 1.68 -49.35
CA LEU A 134 48.72 0.89 -48.32
C LEU A 134 48.43 -0.55 -48.77
N ASP A 135 47.98 -0.76 -50.00
CA ASP A 135 47.71 -2.11 -50.52
C ASP A 135 48.99 -2.93 -50.64
N LYS A 136 50.11 -2.31 -51.04
CA LYS A 136 51.42 -2.97 -51.06
C LYS A 136 51.92 -3.29 -49.66
N VAL A 137 51.80 -2.37 -48.70
CA VAL A 137 52.15 -2.62 -47.29
C VAL A 137 51.32 -3.75 -46.71
N LYS A 138 50.00 -3.79 -46.97
CA LYS A 138 49.14 -4.91 -46.52
C LYS A 138 49.51 -6.25 -47.15
N SER A 139 49.94 -6.24 -48.41
CA SER A 139 50.41 -7.45 -49.11
C SER A 139 51.76 -7.94 -48.59
N ASP A 140 52.68 -7.01 -48.29
CA ASP A 140 54.03 -7.34 -47.81
C ASP A 140 54.05 -7.73 -46.33
N PHE A 141 53.13 -7.18 -45.53
CA PHE A 141 52.99 -7.43 -44.10
C PHE A 141 51.59 -7.96 -43.77
N PRO A 142 51.24 -9.17 -44.23
CA PRO A 142 49.92 -9.75 -44.00
C PRO A 142 49.71 -10.00 -42.51
N SER A 143 48.53 -9.64 -42.03
CA SER A 143 48.10 -9.90 -40.65
C SER A 143 46.75 -10.62 -40.67
N PRO A 144 46.53 -11.64 -39.81
CA PRO A 144 45.28 -12.39 -39.75
C PRO A 144 44.06 -11.49 -39.51
N SER A 145 44.26 -10.33 -38.88
CA SER A 145 43.34 -9.19 -38.98
C SER A 145 43.92 -8.16 -39.96
N SER A 146 43.32 -7.93 -41.14
CA SER A 146 43.76 -6.96 -42.18
C SER A 146 43.75 -5.47 -41.74
N GLN A 147 43.68 -5.23 -40.44
CA GLN A 147 43.52 -3.93 -39.82
C GLN A 147 44.86 -3.39 -39.21
N ARG A 148 45.99 -4.11 -39.25
CA ARG A 148 47.27 -3.67 -38.64
C ARG A 148 48.08 -2.63 -39.45
N CYS A 149 47.60 -2.30 -40.64
CA CYS A 149 48.16 -1.25 -41.49
C CYS A 149 47.05 -0.27 -41.84
N ILE A 150 47.26 1.03 -41.56
CA ILE A 150 46.26 2.09 -41.75
C ILE A 150 46.88 3.27 -42.50
N SER A 151 46.07 3.97 -43.29
CA SER A 151 46.44 5.24 -43.91
C SER A 151 45.87 6.41 -43.09
N LEU A 152 46.68 7.44 -42.84
CA LEU A 152 46.31 8.68 -42.17
C LEU A 152 46.48 9.83 -43.16
N LEU A 153 45.40 10.58 -43.42
CA LEU A 153 45.50 11.87 -44.10
C LEU A 153 46.02 12.91 -43.10
N ASP A 154 46.82 13.86 -43.57
CA ASP A 154 47.37 14.92 -42.71
C ASP A 154 46.26 15.57 -41.85
N PRO A 155 46.29 15.39 -40.51
CA PRO A 155 45.27 15.92 -39.61
C PRO A 155 45.21 17.45 -39.57
N CYS A 156 46.23 18.15 -40.07
CA CYS A 156 46.22 19.61 -40.20
C CYS A 156 45.29 20.10 -41.31
N ARG A 157 44.83 19.20 -42.20
CA ARG A 157 43.87 19.53 -43.27
C ARG A 157 42.48 19.63 -42.65
N ASN A 158 41.86 20.80 -42.76
CA ASN A 158 40.55 21.08 -42.15
C ASN A 158 39.37 20.54 -43.01
N ASP A 159 39.45 19.29 -43.47
CA ASP A 159 38.42 18.62 -44.28
C ASP A 159 37.83 17.38 -43.57
N SER A 160 36.62 16.98 -43.96
CA SER A 160 35.88 15.89 -43.30
C SER A 160 36.55 14.52 -43.45
N ARG A 161 37.40 14.34 -44.46
CA ARG A 161 38.14 13.09 -44.70
C ARG A 161 39.34 12.96 -43.79
N ALA A 162 40.09 14.04 -43.56
CA ALA A 162 41.18 14.07 -42.60
C ALA A 162 40.67 13.74 -41.19
N ALA A 163 39.57 14.37 -40.77
CA ALA A 163 38.91 14.08 -39.49
C ALA A 163 38.47 12.60 -39.39
N SER A 164 37.86 12.05 -40.45
CA SER A 164 37.47 10.64 -40.49
C SER A 164 38.66 9.68 -40.40
N SER A 165 39.78 10.00 -41.05
CA SER A 165 41.00 9.19 -41.00
C SER A 165 41.68 9.22 -39.62
N LEU A 166 41.71 10.38 -38.97
CA LEU A 166 42.20 10.53 -37.60
C LEU A 166 41.33 9.74 -36.62
N GLN A 167 40.02 9.80 -36.79
CA GLN A 167 39.07 9.06 -35.96
C GLN A 167 39.25 7.54 -36.10
N SER A 168 39.43 7.05 -37.33
CA SER A 168 39.74 5.64 -37.61
C SER A 168 41.06 5.21 -36.97
N LEU A 169 42.09 6.06 -37.00
CA LEU A 169 43.35 5.82 -36.32
C LEU A 169 43.19 5.74 -34.81
N LEU A 170 42.48 6.70 -34.19
CA LEU A 170 42.23 6.71 -32.74
C LEU A 170 41.49 5.44 -32.30
N GLN A 171 40.42 5.07 -32.98
CA GLN A 171 39.70 3.81 -32.73
C GLN A 171 40.63 2.60 -32.87
N ARG A 172 41.51 2.61 -33.89
CA ARG A 172 42.44 1.51 -34.12
C ARG A 172 43.50 1.38 -33.01
N ILE A 173 44.03 2.50 -32.54
CA ILE A 173 44.98 2.53 -31.42
C ILE A 173 44.29 2.01 -30.16
N ARG A 174 43.08 2.48 -29.81
CA ARG A 174 42.33 2.00 -28.63
C ARG A 174 42.18 0.48 -28.66
N LYS A 175 41.67 -0.06 -29.77
CA LYS A 175 41.45 -1.50 -29.95
C LYS A 175 42.75 -2.32 -29.82
N LEU A 176 43.82 -1.89 -30.48
CA LEU A 176 45.07 -2.64 -30.51
C LEU A 176 45.82 -2.60 -29.18
N VAL A 177 45.79 -1.46 -28.47
CA VAL A 177 46.38 -1.36 -27.12
C VAL A 177 45.66 -2.31 -26.18
N LEU A 178 44.32 -2.30 -26.16
CA LEU A 178 43.54 -3.20 -25.31
C LEU A 178 43.77 -4.68 -25.67
N GLN A 179 43.92 -5.01 -26.95
CA GLN A 179 44.28 -6.36 -27.39
C GLN A 179 45.66 -6.78 -26.87
N ALA A 180 46.65 -5.89 -26.91
CA ALA A 180 47.99 -6.15 -26.40
C ALA A 180 47.97 -6.43 -24.89
N TYR A 181 47.30 -5.57 -24.12
CA TYR A 181 47.12 -5.75 -22.67
C TYR A 181 46.32 -7.01 -22.33
N SER A 182 45.30 -7.38 -23.11
CA SER A 182 44.53 -8.62 -22.89
C SER A 182 45.41 -9.85 -22.86
N ARG A 183 46.35 -9.93 -23.81
CA ARG A 183 47.26 -11.06 -23.94
C ARG A 183 48.22 -11.14 -22.76
N GLN A 184 48.79 -10.01 -22.34
CA GLN A 184 49.71 -9.97 -21.21
C GLN A 184 49.01 -10.23 -19.88
N LEU A 185 47.83 -9.66 -19.69
CA LEU A 185 47.02 -9.89 -18.49
C LEU A 185 46.62 -11.36 -18.35
N CYS A 186 46.28 -12.04 -19.44
CA CYS A 186 45.95 -13.47 -19.40
C CYS A 186 47.12 -14.32 -18.87
N LEU A 187 48.34 -14.08 -19.39
CA LEU A 187 49.55 -14.76 -18.93
C LEU A 187 49.89 -14.41 -17.48
N PHE A 188 49.71 -13.15 -17.09
CA PHE A 188 49.96 -12.68 -15.73
C PHE A 188 48.98 -13.27 -14.72
N GLU A 189 47.68 -13.27 -15.02
CA GLU A 189 46.63 -13.83 -14.18
C GLU A 189 46.81 -15.35 -14.00
N GLU A 190 47.28 -16.07 -15.02
CA GLU A 190 47.64 -17.49 -14.91
C GLU A 190 48.84 -17.71 -13.97
N HIS A 191 49.87 -16.85 -14.08
CA HIS A 191 51.01 -16.89 -13.15
C HIS A 191 50.58 -16.61 -11.71
N MET A 192 49.76 -15.57 -11.49
CA MET A 192 49.20 -15.22 -10.20
C MET A 192 48.36 -16.36 -9.61
N ARG A 193 47.49 -17.00 -10.41
CA ARG A 193 46.71 -18.18 -10.00
C ARG A 193 47.61 -19.30 -9.51
N THR A 194 48.67 -19.61 -10.27
CA THR A 194 49.66 -20.63 -9.89
C THR A 194 50.31 -20.29 -8.54
N GLN A 195 50.65 -19.03 -8.29
CA GLN A 195 51.20 -18.61 -6.99
C GLN A 195 50.19 -18.70 -5.85
N ARG A 196 48.90 -18.45 -6.10
CA ARG A 196 47.82 -18.58 -5.10
C ARG A 196 47.52 -20.03 -4.73
N GLU A 197 47.65 -20.96 -5.66
CA GLU A 197 47.49 -22.40 -5.41
C GLU A 197 48.58 -22.93 -4.47
N ARG A 198 49.80 -22.35 -4.55
CA ARG A 198 50.96 -22.67 -3.71
C ARG A 198 50.95 -22.03 -2.33
N ARG A 199 49.86 -21.36 -1.92
CA ARG A 199 49.80 -20.57 -0.67
C ARG A 199 50.03 -21.37 0.62
N ASN A 200 49.91 -22.70 0.55
CA ASN A 200 50.14 -23.61 1.68
C ASN A 200 51.54 -24.25 1.64
N GLU A 201 52.36 -23.96 0.63
CA GLU A 201 53.71 -24.52 0.48
C GLU A 201 54.72 -23.75 1.35
N ASN A 202 55.72 -24.47 1.88
CA ASN A 202 56.81 -23.87 2.64
C ASN A 202 57.62 -22.91 1.75
N GLY A 203 57.86 -21.69 2.24
CA GLY A 203 58.58 -20.63 1.51
C GLY A 203 57.67 -19.67 0.73
N TRP A 204 56.36 -19.90 0.70
CA TRP A 204 55.41 -18.91 0.23
C TRP A 204 55.21 -17.80 1.29
N SER A 205 55.09 -16.55 0.85
CA SER A 205 54.76 -15.43 1.74
C SER A 205 53.66 -14.57 1.15
N PHE A 206 52.74 -14.11 2.02
CA PHE A 206 51.66 -13.22 1.60
C PHE A 206 52.19 -11.93 0.99
N GLN A 207 53.26 -11.35 1.54
CA GLN A 207 53.81 -10.09 1.06
C GLN A 207 54.32 -10.16 -0.39
N ASN A 208 54.94 -11.29 -0.79
CA ASN A 208 55.36 -11.51 -2.18
C ASN A 208 54.16 -11.65 -3.11
N PHE A 209 53.12 -12.38 -2.68
CA PHE A 209 51.89 -12.54 -3.45
C PHE A 209 51.07 -11.25 -3.51
N PHE A 210 51.08 -10.47 -2.43
CA PHE A 210 50.42 -9.19 -2.30
C PHE A 210 50.88 -8.22 -3.39
N PHE A 211 52.20 -8.02 -3.54
CA PHE A 211 52.72 -7.13 -4.57
C PHE A 211 52.45 -7.64 -6.00
N LEU A 212 52.41 -8.96 -6.20
CA LEU A 212 52.03 -9.55 -7.48
C LEU A 212 50.57 -9.25 -7.84
N GLN A 213 49.63 -9.44 -6.91
CA GLN A 213 48.21 -9.15 -7.17
C GLN A 213 47.91 -7.65 -7.15
N GLU A 214 48.63 -6.86 -6.36
CA GLU A 214 48.56 -5.39 -6.38
C GLU A 214 48.97 -4.83 -7.75
N GLU A 215 50.01 -5.38 -8.38
CA GLU A 215 50.44 -4.95 -9.71
C GLU A 215 49.30 -5.09 -10.74
N LEU A 216 48.52 -6.18 -10.67
CA LEU A 216 47.31 -6.33 -11.47
C LEU A 216 46.28 -5.24 -11.16
N ALA A 217 46.04 -4.94 -9.88
CA ALA A 217 45.11 -3.89 -9.47
C ALA A 217 45.52 -2.50 -10.02
N LEU A 218 46.81 -2.17 -9.96
CA LEU A 218 47.37 -0.92 -10.46
C LEU A 218 47.26 -0.80 -11.99
N VAL A 219 47.44 -1.90 -12.72
CA VAL A 219 47.24 -1.93 -14.18
C VAL A 219 45.77 -1.74 -14.54
N LEU A 220 44.85 -2.36 -13.80
CA LEU A 220 43.41 -2.19 -13.99
C LEU A 220 42.98 -0.74 -13.68
N GLU A 221 43.50 -0.14 -12.62
CA GLU A 221 43.29 1.27 -12.29
C GLU A 221 43.85 2.20 -13.38
N MET A 222 45.04 1.91 -13.91
CA MET A 222 45.64 2.64 -15.04
C MET A 222 44.76 2.60 -16.30
N LEU A 223 44.03 1.50 -16.52
CA LEU A 223 43.06 1.35 -17.61
C LEU A 223 41.68 1.91 -17.27
N GLY A 224 41.48 2.52 -16.10
CA GLY A 224 40.21 3.08 -15.66
C GLY A 224 39.18 2.04 -15.21
N LEU A 225 39.56 0.78 -15.03
CA LEU A 225 38.70 -0.30 -14.54
C LEU A 225 38.70 -0.36 -13.01
N TYR A 226 38.22 0.70 -12.36
CA TYR A 226 38.28 0.83 -10.90
C TYR A 226 37.50 -0.26 -10.15
N ASP A 227 36.35 -0.72 -10.68
CA ASP A 227 35.60 -1.84 -10.07
C ASP A 227 36.42 -3.14 -10.07
N GLU A 228 37.17 -3.43 -11.15
CA GLU A 228 38.00 -4.65 -11.22
C GLU A 228 39.26 -4.53 -10.35
N ALA A 229 39.85 -3.34 -10.28
CA ALA A 229 40.96 -3.06 -9.38
C ALA A 229 40.53 -3.20 -7.90
N LEU A 230 39.33 -2.74 -7.55
CA LEU A 230 38.78 -2.83 -6.20
C LEU A 230 38.63 -4.28 -5.76
N ILE A 231 38.15 -5.15 -6.65
CA ILE A 231 38.04 -6.59 -6.40
C ILE A 231 39.40 -7.20 -6.02
N GLN A 232 40.50 -6.77 -6.63
CA GLN A 232 41.83 -7.30 -6.29
C GLN A 232 42.24 -6.96 -4.85
N TYR A 233 41.97 -5.73 -4.40
CA TYR A 233 42.22 -5.33 -3.02
C TYR A 233 41.27 -6.04 -2.04
N ASP A 234 39.99 -6.19 -2.39
CA ASP A 234 39.01 -6.94 -1.58
C ASP A 234 39.43 -8.42 -1.43
N GLU A 235 39.97 -9.04 -2.48
CA GLU A 235 40.50 -10.41 -2.41
C GLU A 235 41.75 -10.52 -1.54
N LEU A 236 42.67 -9.55 -1.63
CA LEU A 236 43.87 -9.50 -0.79
C LEU A 236 43.50 -9.32 0.69
N ASP A 237 42.57 -8.41 0.98
CA ASP A 237 42.06 -8.16 2.33
C ASP A 237 41.42 -9.41 2.93
N ALA A 238 40.59 -10.12 2.16
CA ALA A 238 39.95 -11.37 2.57
C ALA A 238 40.97 -12.50 2.75
N LEU A 239 41.95 -12.63 1.84
CA LEU A 239 42.98 -13.66 1.92
C LEU A 239 43.85 -13.48 3.18
N PHE A 240 44.27 -12.25 3.47
CA PHE A 240 45.05 -11.97 4.68
C PHE A 240 44.23 -12.26 5.95
N THR A 241 42.98 -11.81 6.01
CA THR A 241 42.06 -12.10 7.12
C THR A 241 41.92 -13.61 7.34
N GLN A 242 41.81 -14.40 6.27
CA GLN A 242 41.74 -15.85 6.34
C GLN A 242 42.99 -16.46 7.00
N PHE A 243 44.19 -15.98 6.67
CA PHE A 243 45.42 -16.45 7.31
C PHE A 243 45.48 -16.11 8.80
N VAL A 244 45.05 -14.90 9.19
CA VAL A 244 44.99 -14.51 10.61
C VAL A 244 43.99 -15.37 11.38
N ILE A 245 42.81 -15.63 10.83
CA ILE A 245 41.81 -16.48 11.50
C ILE A 245 42.33 -17.92 11.63
N ASN A 246 42.99 -18.45 10.59
CA ASN A 246 43.54 -19.81 10.61
C ASN A 246 44.67 -19.98 11.64
N SER A 247 45.49 -18.95 11.88
CA SER A 247 46.55 -19.02 12.90
C SER A 247 46.02 -19.06 14.34
N ASN A 248 44.72 -18.77 14.57
CA ASN A 248 44.10 -18.93 15.88
C ASN A 248 43.82 -20.40 16.25
N VAL A 249 43.76 -21.30 15.26
CA VAL A 249 43.40 -22.72 15.45
C VAL A 249 44.51 -23.67 15.01
N GLY A 250 45.45 -23.21 14.18
CA GLY A 250 46.60 -23.99 13.71
C GLY A 250 47.91 -23.21 13.78
N ASP A 251 48.98 -23.78 13.23
CA ASP A 251 50.31 -23.18 13.27
C ASP A 251 50.36 -21.85 12.48
N MET A 252 50.93 -20.83 13.11
CA MET A 252 51.13 -19.52 12.47
C MET A 252 52.23 -19.59 11.41
N PRO A 253 51.97 -19.19 10.14
CA PRO A 253 53.01 -19.14 9.12
C PRO A 253 54.15 -18.19 9.52
N GLU A 254 55.39 -18.55 9.21
CA GLU A 254 56.57 -17.75 9.57
C GLU A 254 56.47 -16.30 9.07
N TRP A 255 55.98 -16.09 7.85
CA TRP A 255 55.79 -14.76 7.28
C TRP A 255 54.75 -13.91 8.03
N LEU A 256 53.81 -14.50 8.78
CA LEU A 256 52.78 -13.77 9.52
C LEU A 256 53.33 -13.21 10.84
N THR A 257 54.41 -13.80 11.37
CA THR A 257 55.06 -13.38 12.63
C THR A 257 55.57 -11.94 12.60
N CYS A 258 55.86 -11.37 11.43
CA CYS A 258 56.27 -9.95 11.35
C CYS A 258 55.13 -8.99 11.72
N PHE A 259 53.87 -9.41 11.59
CA PHE A 259 52.68 -8.62 11.93
C PHE A 259 52.21 -8.79 13.38
N SER A 260 52.79 -9.72 14.16
CA SER A 260 52.49 -9.90 15.59
C SER A 260 53.43 -9.11 16.52
N ARG A 261 54.34 -8.29 15.96
CA ARG A 261 55.28 -7.48 16.75
C ARG A 261 54.57 -6.38 17.55
N PRO A 262 55.07 -5.97 18.73
CA PRO A 262 54.54 -4.84 19.47
C PRO A 262 54.51 -3.55 18.62
N CYS A 263 53.45 -2.76 18.76
CA CYS A 263 53.27 -1.54 17.98
C CYS A 263 53.07 -0.32 18.91
N ASP A 264 54.17 0.42 19.07
CA ASP A 264 54.27 1.62 19.92
C ASP A 264 54.06 2.93 19.14
N ILE A 265 54.00 2.85 17.81
CA ILE A 265 53.70 3.97 16.92
C ILE A 265 52.62 3.50 15.96
N TRP A 266 51.52 4.24 15.89
CA TRP A 266 50.35 3.92 15.08
C TRP A 266 49.82 5.18 14.42
N SER A 267 49.75 5.19 13.10
CA SER A 267 49.04 6.23 12.36
C SER A 267 47.55 5.88 12.24
N GLY A 268 46.67 6.87 12.42
CA GLY A 268 45.27 6.73 12.01
C GLY A 268 45.17 6.48 10.50
N LEU A 269 44.05 5.93 10.03
CA LEU A 269 43.77 5.88 8.59
C LEU A 269 43.89 7.28 7.99
N CYS A 270 44.60 7.39 6.86
CA CYS A 270 44.73 8.61 6.08
C CYS A 270 44.46 8.30 4.61
N LEU A 271 43.56 9.07 3.99
CA LEU A 271 43.13 8.91 2.60
C LEU A 271 43.87 9.87 1.65
N LEU A 272 44.87 10.60 2.16
CA LEU A 272 45.80 11.36 1.32
C LEU A 272 46.66 10.42 0.48
N ARG A 273 46.82 10.77 -0.79
CA ARG A 273 47.59 9.97 -1.74
C ARG A 273 49.04 9.87 -1.32
N GLU A 274 49.65 10.96 -0.87
CA GLU A 274 51.05 11.03 -0.45
C GLU A 274 51.31 10.01 0.68
N LYS A 275 50.39 9.90 1.65
CA LYS A 275 50.50 8.91 2.72
C LYS A 275 50.33 7.47 2.24
N SER A 276 49.49 7.22 1.24
CA SER A 276 49.40 5.88 0.65
C SER A 276 50.72 5.45 -0.02
N ILE A 277 51.45 6.39 -0.64
CA ILE A 277 52.75 6.11 -1.27
C ILE A 277 53.81 5.81 -0.20
N GLU A 278 53.87 6.63 0.85
CA GLU A 278 54.78 6.39 2.00
C GLU A 278 54.53 5.02 2.65
N LEU A 279 53.25 4.65 2.89
CA LEU A 279 52.90 3.34 3.45
C LEU A 279 53.31 2.19 2.53
N ARG A 280 53.20 2.37 1.20
CA ARG A 280 53.66 1.37 0.24
C ARG A 280 55.16 1.16 0.30
N GLU A 281 55.95 2.22 0.45
CA GLU A 281 57.41 2.13 0.62
C GLU A 281 57.79 1.38 1.90
N VAL A 282 57.07 1.64 3.01
CA VAL A 282 57.23 0.92 4.27
C VAL A 282 56.92 -0.57 4.09
N LEU A 283 55.83 -0.91 3.38
CA LEU A 283 55.48 -2.29 3.05
C LEU A 283 56.55 -2.97 2.18
N ILE A 284 57.15 -2.27 1.21
CA ILE A 284 58.22 -2.84 0.37
C ILE A 284 59.48 -3.09 1.21
N SER A 285 59.78 -2.22 2.17
CA SER A 285 60.94 -2.36 3.05
C SER A 285 60.86 -3.57 4.00
N GLY A 286 59.69 -4.19 4.16
CA GLY A 286 59.49 -5.32 5.06
C GLY A 286 59.37 -4.97 6.55
N ASN A 287 59.26 -3.68 6.88
CA ASN A 287 59.18 -3.19 8.26
C ASN A 287 57.77 -2.77 8.72
N ALA A 288 56.75 -3.01 7.90
CA ALA A 288 55.37 -2.62 8.19
C ALA A 288 54.76 -3.43 9.36
N CYS A 289 53.97 -2.78 10.20
CA CYS A 289 53.13 -3.44 11.19
C CYS A 289 51.76 -3.83 10.61
N LEU A 290 50.94 -4.55 11.39
CA LEU A 290 49.59 -4.94 10.97
C LEU A 290 48.73 -3.73 10.58
N LEU A 291 48.78 -2.65 11.37
CA LEU A 291 48.00 -1.44 11.10
C LEU A 291 48.46 -0.74 9.81
N ASP A 292 49.74 -0.77 9.46
CA ASP A 292 50.24 -0.17 8.22
C ASP A 292 49.68 -0.89 6.99
N LEU A 293 49.71 -2.23 6.99
CA LEU A 293 49.14 -3.05 5.93
C LEU A 293 47.64 -2.80 5.78
N ARG A 294 46.90 -2.79 6.91
CA ARG A 294 45.46 -2.59 6.92
C ARG A 294 45.05 -1.18 6.52
N ASN A 295 45.75 -0.15 7.01
CA ASN A 295 45.55 1.23 6.59
C ASN A 295 45.83 1.38 5.09
N TYR A 296 46.89 0.76 4.57
CA TYR A 296 47.21 0.81 3.16
C TYR A 296 46.12 0.16 2.30
N LEU A 297 45.76 -1.10 2.57
CA LEU A 297 44.72 -1.83 1.85
C LEU A 297 43.40 -1.05 1.82
N PHE A 298 42.94 -0.59 2.98
CA PHE A 298 41.70 0.14 3.08
C PHE A 298 41.78 1.52 2.40
N SER A 299 42.90 2.24 2.50
CA SER A 299 43.09 3.51 1.79
C SER A 299 43.01 3.33 0.26
N ARG A 300 43.54 2.24 -0.30
CA ARG A 300 43.43 1.91 -1.73
C ARG A 300 42.00 1.59 -2.12
N GLN A 301 41.28 0.80 -1.32
CA GLN A 301 39.86 0.52 -1.53
C GLN A 301 39.03 1.83 -1.52
N CYS A 302 39.27 2.71 -0.54
CA CYS A 302 38.62 4.01 -0.46
C CYS A 302 38.93 4.87 -1.68
N ALA A 303 40.19 4.96 -2.11
CA ALA A 303 40.59 5.75 -3.28
C ALA A 303 39.84 5.29 -4.55
N LEU A 304 39.73 3.98 -4.77
CA LEU A 304 39.00 3.42 -5.91
C LEU A 304 37.48 3.67 -5.82
N LEU A 305 36.89 3.54 -4.63
CA LEU A 305 35.47 3.86 -4.41
C LEU A 305 35.15 5.34 -4.64
N LEU A 306 36.06 6.23 -4.26
CA LEU A 306 35.94 7.67 -4.53
C LEU A 306 36.04 7.96 -6.04
N LEU A 307 36.92 7.28 -6.76
CA LEU A 307 37.00 7.36 -8.23
C LEU A 307 35.74 6.81 -8.93
N LEU A 308 35.03 5.88 -8.30
CA LEU A 308 33.73 5.37 -8.73
C LEU A 308 32.54 6.25 -8.31
N CYS A 309 32.79 7.38 -7.64
CA CYS A 309 31.75 8.26 -7.07
C CYS A 309 30.82 7.53 -6.08
N ARG A 310 31.36 6.64 -5.25
CA ARG A 310 30.63 5.89 -4.20
C ARG A 310 31.14 6.19 -2.78
N PRO A 311 31.11 7.45 -2.31
CA PRO A 311 31.56 7.81 -0.95
C PRO A 311 30.72 7.15 0.16
N TRP A 312 29.44 6.85 -0.10
CA TRP A 312 28.58 6.14 0.85
C TRP A 312 29.07 4.71 1.13
N GLU A 313 29.67 4.06 0.13
CA GLU A 313 30.20 2.70 0.26
C GLU A 313 31.49 2.69 1.09
N VAL A 314 32.29 3.75 1.01
CA VAL A 314 33.42 3.98 1.93
C VAL A 314 32.93 4.01 3.37
N ALA A 315 31.91 4.82 3.67
CA ALA A 315 31.32 4.90 5.00
C ALA A 315 30.74 3.55 5.46
N GLN A 316 30.06 2.82 4.56
CA GLN A 316 29.52 1.49 4.84
C GLN A 316 30.60 0.47 5.22
N ARG A 317 31.72 0.44 4.48
CA ARG A 317 32.80 -0.54 4.67
C ARG A 317 33.70 -0.22 5.87
N THR A 318 33.70 1.02 6.35
CA THR A 318 34.59 1.46 7.43
C THR A 318 34.34 0.75 8.76
N LEU A 319 33.08 0.61 9.20
CA LEU A 319 32.81 -0.07 10.48
C LEU A 319 33.26 -1.55 10.48
N PRO A 320 32.90 -2.38 9.48
CA PRO A 320 33.43 -3.74 9.37
C PRO A 320 34.96 -3.78 9.35
N PHE A 321 35.62 -2.91 8.58
CA PHE A 321 37.07 -2.79 8.52
C PHE A 321 37.68 -2.57 9.91
N LEU A 322 37.17 -1.59 10.66
CA LEU A 322 37.68 -1.26 12.00
C LEU A 322 37.49 -2.43 12.98
N HIS A 323 36.32 -3.08 12.97
CA HIS A 323 36.05 -4.22 13.84
C HIS A 323 36.91 -5.44 13.49
N ASN A 324 37.12 -5.73 12.21
CA ASN A 324 37.96 -6.82 11.76
C ASN A 324 39.42 -6.61 12.18
N CYS A 325 39.97 -5.41 11.95
CA CYS A 325 41.34 -5.08 12.36
C CYS A 325 41.54 -5.22 13.88
N ILE A 326 40.56 -4.79 14.69
CA ILE A 326 40.61 -4.97 16.16
C ILE A 326 40.59 -6.45 16.54
N SER A 327 39.79 -7.26 15.84
CA SER A 327 39.75 -8.71 16.07
C SER A 327 41.10 -9.36 15.72
N GLU A 328 41.73 -8.92 14.66
CA GLU A 328 43.01 -9.46 14.20
C GLU A 328 44.18 -9.07 15.11
N LEU A 329 44.21 -7.81 15.57
CA LEU A 329 45.14 -7.38 16.61
C LEU A 329 45.06 -8.28 17.86
N ARG A 330 43.85 -8.73 18.22
CA ARG A 330 43.63 -9.64 19.36
C ARG A 330 44.07 -11.07 19.03
N ILE A 331 43.74 -11.58 17.85
CA ILE A 331 44.11 -12.94 17.42
C ILE A 331 45.63 -13.09 17.32
N LEU A 332 46.33 -12.07 16.81
CA LEU A 332 47.79 -12.06 16.70
C LEU A 332 48.50 -11.60 17.98
N GLU A 333 47.75 -11.34 19.05
CA GLU A 333 48.26 -10.89 20.36
C GLU A 333 49.21 -9.68 20.28
N VAL A 334 48.91 -8.73 19.38
CA VAL A 334 49.74 -7.52 19.19
C VAL A 334 49.65 -6.62 20.42
N SER A 335 50.78 -6.44 21.10
CA SER A 335 50.89 -5.52 22.23
C SER A 335 50.81 -4.06 21.77
N MET A 336 49.88 -3.30 22.34
CA MET A 336 49.62 -1.88 22.06
C MET A 336 49.46 -1.10 23.37
N PRO A 337 49.86 0.19 23.44
CA PRO A 337 49.61 1.02 24.61
C PRO A 337 48.12 1.17 24.95
N PRO A 338 47.73 1.26 26.25
CA PRO A 338 46.33 1.42 26.65
C PRO A 338 45.70 2.65 26.01
N GLY A 339 44.61 2.46 25.26
CA GLY A 339 43.91 3.52 24.53
C GLY A 339 44.35 3.72 23.08
N ALA A 340 45.48 3.15 22.64
CA ALA A 340 46.01 3.32 21.27
C ALA A 340 45.00 2.90 20.20
N VAL A 341 44.39 1.73 20.36
CA VAL A 341 43.35 1.22 19.46
C VAL A 341 42.12 2.14 19.42
N ALA A 342 41.73 2.73 20.56
CA ALA A 342 40.62 3.67 20.60
C ALA A 342 40.95 4.98 19.86
N CYS A 343 42.18 5.48 19.98
CA CYS A 343 42.68 6.61 19.20
C CYS A 343 42.68 6.30 17.70
N TRP A 344 43.23 5.15 17.30
CA TRP A 344 43.25 4.71 15.90
C TRP A 344 41.84 4.64 15.30
N VAL A 345 40.88 4.03 16.01
CA VAL A 345 39.46 4.00 15.60
C VAL A 345 38.88 5.40 15.45
N PHE A 346 39.11 6.28 16.44
CA PHE A 346 38.60 7.64 16.40
C PHE A 346 39.12 8.40 15.17
N LEU A 347 40.44 8.36 14.94
CA LEU A 347 41.08 9.01 13.80
C LEU A 347 40.51 8.48 12.48
N SER A 348 40.39 7.16 12.34
CA SER A 348 39.88 6.52 11.14
C SER A 348 38.41 6.83 10.86
N CYS A 349 37.55 6.86 11.88
CA CYS A 349 36.17 7.28 11.73
C CYS A 349 36.08 8.74 11.24
N PHE A 350 36.86 9.65 11.84
CA PHE A 350 36.83 11.06 11.47
C PHE A 350 37.40 11.34 10.08
N GLU A 351 38.48 10.65 9.68
CA GLU A 351 39.04 10.72 8.34
C GLU A 351 37.99 10.40 7.28
N VAL A 352 37.24 9.32 7.47
CA VAL A 352 36.17 8.91 6.56
C VAL A 352 35.00 9.88 6.59
N LEU A 353 34.54 10.30 7.77
CA LEU A 353 33.44 11.25 7.91
C LEU A 353 33.74 12.58 7.19
N GLN A 354 34.92 13.15 7.41
CA GLN A 354 35.35 14.39 6.76
C GLN A 354 35.58 14.20 5.25
N THR A 355 36.08 13.04 4.82
CA THR A 355 36.26 12.75 3.40
C THR A 355 34.91 12.68 2.71
N CYS A 356 33.97 11.89 3.24
CA CYS A 356 32.67 11.71 2.60
C CYS A 356 31.81 12.99 2.63
N GLU A 357 32.00 13.90 3.61
CA GLU A 357 31.38 15.24 3.61
C GLU A 357 31.78 16.07 2.39
N LYS A 358 33.01 15.92 1.86
CA LYS A 358 33.46 16.61 0.64
C LYS A 358 32.77 16.13 -0.65
N PHE A 359 32.13 14.96 -0.62
CA PHE A 359 31.47 14.34 -1.78
C PHE A 359 29.94 14.30 -1.62
N SER A 360 29.36 15.12 -0.74
CA SER A 360 27.93 15.14 -0.47
C SER A 360 27.12 15.79 -1.61
N ASP A 361 26.93 15.05 -2.70
CA ASP A 361 25.93 15.37 -3.71
C ASP A 361 24.52 15.17 -3.11
N THR A 362 23.56 16.05 -3.44
CA THR A 362 22.19 16.02 -2.89
C THR A 362 21.46 14.72 -3.21
N SER A 363 21.90 14.01 -4.26
CA SER A 363 21.34 12.73 -4.71
C SER A 363 21.58 11.56 -3.74
N GLN A 364 22.67 11.55 -2.97
CA GLN A 364 23.12 10.41 -2.14
C GLN A 364 23.03 10.66 -0.63
N ILE A 365 22.37 11.74 -0.20
CA ILE A 365 22.31 12.15 1.22
C ILE A 365 21.69 11.07 2.13
N LYS A 366 20.73 10.28 1.61
CA LYS A 366 20.04 9.24 2.41
C LYS A 366 20.97 8.07 2.74
N GLU A 367 21.66 7.54 1.75
CA GLU A 367 22.64 6.46 1.90
C GLU A 367 23.83 6.92 2.75
N TYR A 368 24.32 8.14 2.50
CA TYR A 368 25.38 8.76 3.27
C TYR A 368 25.02 8.89 4.76
N SER A 369 23.87 9.49 5.07
CA SER A 369 23.42 9.69 6.46
C SER A 369 23.19 8.36 7.20
N LEU A 370 22.73 7.31 6.50
CA LEU A 370 22.57 5.97 7.07
C LEU A 370 23.88 5.39 7.60
N TYR A 371 24.93 5.37 6.76
CA TYR A 371 26.19 4.70 7.09
C TYR A 371 27.10 5.54 8.00
N CYS A 372 27.01 6.87 7.95
CA CYS A 372 27.78 7.74 8.85
C CYS A 372 27.30 7.70 10.30
N ALA A 373 26.02 7.39 10.56
CA ALA A 373 25.48 7.36 11.93
C ALA A 373 26.22 6.38 12.85
N GLY A 374 26.61 5.22 12.31
CA GLY A 374 27.38 4.23 13.06
C GLY A 374 28.81 4.70 13.33
N LEU A 375 29.45 5.39 12.38
CA LEU A 375 30.79 5.97 12.55
C LEU A 375 30.81 7.06 13.63
N TRP A 376 29.83 7.97 13.60
CA TRP A 376 29.65 8.97 14.65
C TRP A 376 29.48 8.32 16.03
N ALA A 377 28.66 7.27 16.11
CA ALA A 377 28.43 6.55 17.35
C ALA A 377 29.69 5.87 17.88
N TYR A 378 30.47 5.25 17.00
CA TYR A 378 31.68 4.52 17.37
C TYR A 378 32.81 5.47 17.77
N ALA A 379 33.00 6.57 17.04
CA ALA A 379 33.91 7.63 17.43
C ALA A 379 33.54 8.23 18.80
N ARG A 380 32.24 8.46 19.07
CA ARG A 380 31.74 8.92 20.38
C ARG A 380 32.11 7.96 21.50
N GLU A 381 31.84 6.67 21.30
CA GLU A 381 32.15 5.62 22.27
C GLU A 381 33.66 5.55 22.55
N LYS A 382 34.50 5.63 21.52
CA LYS A 382 35.96 5.61 21.70
C LYS A 382 36.48 6.87 22.36
N LEU A 383 35.94 8.04 22.03
CA LEU A 383 36.28 9.27 22.74
C LEU A 383 35.90 9.18 24.22
N HIS A 384 34.72 8.65 24.56
CA HIS A 384 34.34 8.39 25.95
C HIS A 384 35.34 7.49 26.68
N HIS A 385 35.70 6.36 26.05
CA HIS A 385 36.67 5.41 26.61
C HIS A 385 38.04 6.05 26.86
N ILE A 386 38.55 6.82 25.90
CA ILE A 386 39.81 7.56 26.06
C ILE A 386 39.69 8.60 27.19
N GLY A 387 38.55 9.30 27.27
CA GLY A 387 38.28 10.25 28.35
C GLY A 387 38.29 9.62 29.74
N VAL A 388 37.75 8.41 29.89
CA VAL A 388 37.81 7.65 31.15
C VAL A 388 39.25 7.26 31.47
N LEU A 389 39.98 6.68 30.51
CA LEU A 389 41.37 6.26 30.67
C LEU A 389 42.29 7.43 31.06
N CYS A 390 42.12 8.58 30.41
CA CYS A 390 42.92 9.79 30.64
C CYS A 390 42.45 10.62 31.84
N GLY A 391 41.37 10.22 32.53
CA GLY A 391 40.84 10.97 33.69
C GLY A 391 40.13 12.28 33.36
N LEU A 392 39.67 12.44 32.12
CA LEU A 392 39.03 13.66 31.63
C LEU A 392 37.53 13.76 31.94
N MET A 393 36.93 12.71 32.50
CA MET A 393 35.53 12.71 32.95
C MET A 393 35.36 13.51 34.27
N PRO A 394 34.17 14.10 34.54
CA PRO A 394 33.95 15.02 35.66
C PRO A 394 34.18 14.42 37.06
N ASP A 395 34.00 13.11 37.19
CA ASP A 395 34.12 12.34 38.44
C ASP A 395 35.51 11.74 38.65
N LEU A 396 36.44 11.97 37.73
CA LEU A 396 37.80 11.41 37.78
C LEU A 396 38.82 12.45 38.21
N THR A 397 39.68 12.05 39.14
CA THR A 397 40.83 12.85 39.58
C THR A 397 41.99 12.70 38.60
N ASP A 398 42.76 13.79 38.48
CA ASP A 398 43.99 13.83 37.69
C ASP A 398 45.09 13.13 38.49
N SER A 399 45.65 12.04 37.95
CA SER A 399 46.82 11.38 38.51
C SER A 399 47.99 11.49 37.54
N SER A 400 49.22 11.46 38.07
CA SER A 400 50.44 11.48 37.25
C SER A 400 50.45 10.33 36.23
N GLU A 401 49.96 9.15 36.60
CA GLU A 401 49.80 7.99 35.70
C GLU A 401 48.89 8.31 34.50
N LYS A 402 47.75 8.98 34.72
CA LYS A 402 46.83 9.34 33.64
C LYS A 402 47.41 10.39 32.69
N LEU A 403 48.21 11.33 33.21
CA LEU A 403 48.94 12.28 32.38
C LEU A 403 49.99 11.57 31.51
N HIS A 404 50.71 10.59 32.06
CA HIS A 404 51.64 9.77 31.28
C HIS A 404 50.92 9.00 30.17
N ILE A 405 49.70 8.48 30.40
CA ILE A 405 48.88 7.85 29.35
C ILE A 405 48.58 8.86 28.23
N VAL A 406 48.16 10.09 28.55
CA VAL A 406 47.90 11.12 27.52
C VAL A 406 49.15 11.39 26.68
N VAL A 407 50.32 11.57 27.32
CA VAL A 407 51.59 11.82 26.62
C VAL A 407 51.95 10.65 25.69
N ASN A 408 51.83 9.41 26.17
CA ASN A 408 52.12 8.21 25.38
C ASN A 408 51.17 8.08 24.18
N LEU A 409 49.88 8.38 24.36
CA LEU A 409 48.90 8.34 23.28
C LEU A 409 49.18 9.41 22.21
N LEU A 410 49.51 10.63 22.62
CA LEU A 410 49.83 11.72 21.71
C LEU A 410 51.13 11.47 20.94
N ALA A 411 52.13 10.87 21.58
CA ALA A 411 53.38 10.48 20.93
C ALA A 411 53.17 9.35 19.93
N GLY A 412 52.44 8.30 20.31
CA GLY A 412 52.22 7.12 19.47
C GLY A 412 51.37 7.37 18.24
N MET A 413 50.45 8.35 18.27
CA MET A 413 49.67 8.77 17.08
C MET A 413 50.53 9.36 15.95
N GLY A 414 51.77 9.76 16.23
CA GLY A 414 52.65 10.38 15.24
C GLY A 414 52.28 11.83 14.87
N ALA A 415 52.94 12.34 13.83
CA ALA A 415 52.73 13.69 13.31
C ALA A 415 51.40 13.79 12.54
N ASP A 416 50.78 14.96 12.55
CA ASP A 416 49.58 15.23 11.75
C ASP A 416 49.95 15.18 10.26
N PRO A 417 49.30 14.33 9.44
CA PRO A 417 49.58 14.27 8.01
C PRO A 417 49.09 15.51 7.24
N TYR A 418 48.25 16.35 7.86
CA TYR A 418 47.71 17.56 7.25
C TYR A 418 48.51 18.81 7.62
N SER A 419 48.43 19.84 6.77
CA SER A 419 49.06 21.14 7.03
C SER A 419 48.47 21.82 8.27
N VAL A 420 49.30 22.56 9.00
CA VAL A 420 48.91 23.32 10.20
C VAL A 420 47.75 24.29 9.88
N GLY A 421 46.66 24.21 10.66
CA GLY A 421 45.47 25.06 10.53
C GLY A 421 44.27 24.40 9.85
N VAL A 422 44.41 23.17 9.34
CA VAL A 422 43.28 22.35 8.87
C VAL A 422 42.63 21.65 10.06
N ASP A 423 41.30 21.60 10.12
CA ASP A 423 40.54 20.82 11.12
C ASP A 423 40.68 19.32 10.83
N SER A 424 41.84 18.74 11.15
CA SER A 424 42.17 17.34 10.91
C SER A 424 41.66 16.42 12.03
N PRO A 425 41.55 15.10 11.79
CA PRO A 425 41.23 14.15 12.85
C PRO A 425 42.23 14.20 14.02
N HIS A 426 43.51 14.43 13.71
CA HIS A 426 44.60 14.54 14.70
C HIS A 426 44.46 15.81 15.53
N ALA A 427 44.21 16.96 14.89
CA ALA A 427 44.00 18.23 15.56
C ALA A 427 42.81 18.16 16.53
N LYS A 428 41.70 17.54 16.09
CA LYS A 428 40.49 17.37 16.90
C LYS A 428 40.70 16.47 18.10
N LEU A 429 41.38 15.33 17.94
CA LEU A 429 41.69 14.45 19.06
C LEU A 429 42.67 15.11 20.04
N ARG A 430 43.73 15.77 19.54
CA ARG A 430 44.68 16.53 20.37
C ARG A 430 43.99 17.63 21.17
N ALA A 431 43.08 18.37 20.54
CA ALA A 431 42.27 19.39 21.22
C ALA A 431 41.38 18.77 22.31
N ALA A 432 40.70 17.66 22.01
CA ALA A 432 39.84 16.98 22.99
C ALA A 432 40.63 16.44 24.20
N LEU A 433 41.89 16.03 24.04
CA LEU A 433 42.73 15.50 25.13
C LEU A 433 43.49 16.58 25.92
N SER A 434 43.40 17.85 25.51
CA SER A 434 44.19 18.93 26.13
C SER A 434 43.73 19.33 27.53
N SER A 435 42.44 19.21 27.84
CA SER A 435 41.87 19.55 29.15
C SER A 435 40.52 18.89 29.37
N LYS A 436 40.06 18.81 30.64
CA LYS A 436 38.73 18.33 31.01
C LYS A 436 37.60 19.10 30.32
N ASP A 437 37.70 20.43 30.29
CA ASP A 437 36.68 21.28 29.66
C ASP A 437 36.64 21.08 28.13
N SER A 438 37.82 20.99 27.50
CA SER A 438 37.90 20.73 26.06
C SER A 438 37.35 19.36 25.72
N PHE A 439 37.68 18.33 26.52
CA PHE A 439 37.14 16.99 26.37
C PHE A 439 35.61 16.98 26.42
N LEU A 440 35.04 17.58 27.47
CA LEU A 440 33.58 17.65 27.67
C LEU A 440 32.90 18.36 26.52
N LYS A 441 33.46 19.48 26.03
CA LYS A 441 32.93 20.21 24.88
C LYS A 441 32.86 19.30 23.64
N HIS A 442 33.97 18.68 23.25
CA HIS A 442 34.03 17.82 22.07
C HIS A 442 33.15 16.57 22.21
N TYR A 443 33.07 15.98 23.41
CA TYR A 443 32.22 14.82 23.68
C TYR A 443 30.73 15.15 23.57
N LEU A 444 30.29 16.30 24.08
CA LEU A 444 28.91 16.77 23.98
C LEU A 444 28.54 17.09 22.52
N GLU A 445 29.37 17.85 21.81
CA GLU A 445 29.17 18.16 20.38
C GLU A 445 29.04 16.88 19.55
N LEU A 446 29.94 15.91 19.77
CA LEU A 446 29.91 14.61 19.09
C LEU A 446 28.64 13.80 19.43
N SER A 447 28.18 13.86 20.67
CA SER A 447 26.95 13.21 21.12
C SER A 447 25.70 13.82 20.49
N GLU A 448 25.66 15.15 20.36
CA GLU A 448 24.56 15.87 19.72
C GLU A 448 24.48 15.56 18.22
N LEU A 449 25.62 15.59 17.51
CA LEU A 449 25.70 15.19 16.10
C LEU A 449 25.23 13.75 15.92
N THR A 450 25.76 12.80 16.70
CA THR A 450 25.37 11.38 16.63
C THR A 450 23.87 11.20 16.85
N MET A 451 23.32 11.84 17.89
CA MET A 451 21.89 11.79 18.21
C MET A 451 21.04 12.39 17.08
N GLY A 452 21.48 13.52 16.52
CA GLY A 452 20.85 14.19 15.37
C GLY A 452 20.81 13.30 14.13
N THR A 453 21.92 12.65 13.79
CA THR A 453 22.00 11.72 12.65
C THR A 453 21.06 10.52 12.84
N PHE A 454 21.00 9.91 14.03
CA PHE A 454 20.04 8.82 14.28
C PHE A 454 18.58 9.28 14.22
N LYS A 455 18.27 10.50 14.68
CA LYS A 455 16.93 11.07 14.56
C LYS A 455 16.55 11.28 13.09
N HIS A 456 17.46 11.82 12.28
CA HIS A 456 17.26 11.98 10.83
C HIS A 456 17.00 10.62 10.15
N ASN A 457 17.74 9.58 10.54
CA ASN A 457 17.57 8.21 10.04
C ASN A 457 16.36 7.46 10.63
N ARG A 458 15.48 8.15 11.38
CA ARG A 458 14.30 7.59 12.06
C ARG A 458 14.60 6.49 13.10
N ARG A 459 15.84 6.36 13.55
CA ARG A 459 16.25 5.43 14.62
C ARG A 459 16.14 6.09 16.00
N ILE A 460 14.92 6.47 16.36
CA ILE A 460 14.63 7.27 17.57
C ILE A 460 15.06 6.55 18.86
N ARG A 461 14.89 5.22 18.96
CA ARG A 461 15.31 4.44 20.13
C ARG A 461 16.81 4.55 20.37
N THR A 462 17.64 4.41 19.34
CA THR A 462 19.11 4.55 19.44
C THR A 462 19.50 5.98 19.84
N ALA A 463 18.84 7.00 19.27
CA ALA A 463 19.05 8.39 19.68
C ALA A 463 18.72 8.62 21.16
N ARG A 464 17.63 8.03 21.68
CA ARG A 464 17.23 8.13 23.09
C ARG A 464 18.17 7.36 24.03
N LEU A 465 18.80 6.27 23.58
CA LEU A 465 19.85 5.57 24.33
C LEU A 465 21.09 6.45 24.49
N ILE A 466 21.51 7.18 23.46
CA ILE A 466 22.58 8.19 23.60
C ILE A 466 22.16 9.28 24.59
N GLY A 467 20.88 9.69 24.56
CA GLY A 467 20.30 10.56 25.58
C GLY A 467 20.42 10.02 27.00
N LYS A 468 20.30 8.70 27.20
CA LYS A 468 20.53 8.06 28.51
C LYS A 468 21.99 8.22 28.97
N ASP A 469 22.96 7.97 28.10
CA ASP A 469 24.38 8.17 28.41
C ASP A 469 24.65 9.64 28.80
N LEU A 470 24.06 10.58 28.08
CA LEU A 470 24.14 12.00 28.41
C LEU A 470 23.44 12.35 29.73
N ALA A 471 22.31 11.71 30.06
CA ALA A 471 21.65 11.91 31.34
C ALA A 471 22.56 11.49 32.52
N GLN A 472 23.26 10.35 32.38
CA GLN A 472 24.25 9.91 33.37
C GLN A 472 25.41 10.92 33.50
N LEU A 473 25.90 11.46 32.38
CA LEU A 473 26.91 12.53 32.40
C LEU A 473 26.39 13.79 33.11
N TYR A 474 25.16 14.23 32.82
CA TYR A 474 24.57 15.41 33.46
C TYR A 474 24.34 15.23 34.96
N MET A 475 24.04 14.02 35.41
CA MET A 475 24.00 13.70 36.85
C MET A 475 25.38 13.88 37.50
N LYS A 476 26.46 13.41 36.85
CA LYS A 476 27.84 13.64 37.32
C LYS A 476 28.23 15.13 37.33
N LEU A 477 27.72 15.91 36.37
CA LEU A 477 27.89 17.37 36.30
C LEU A 477 27.00 18.15 37.29
N LYS A 478 26.22 17.47 38.15
CA LYS A 478 25.27 18.07 39.09
C LYS A 478 24.18 18.93 38.40
N GLN A 479 23.77 18.53 37.18
CA GLN A 479 22.71 19.19 36.40
C GLN A 479 21.51 18.24 36.17
N PRO A 480 20.78 17.85 37.23
CA PRO A 480 19.71 16.85 37.12
C PRO A 480 18.55 17.30 36.23
N GLN A 481 18.29 18.61 36.06
CA GLN A 481 17.19 19.08 35.20
C GLN A 481 17.38 18.66 33.74
N LYS A 482 18.63 18.65 33.23
CA LYS A 482 18.94 18.22 31.87
C LYS A 482 18.85 16.70 31.71
N ALA A 483 19.18 15.93 32.74
CA ALA A 483 19.07 14.47 32.72
C ALA A 483 17.61 14.00 32.59
N VAL A 484 16.69 14.67 33.30
CA VAL A 484 15.26 14.32 33.32
C VAL A 484 14.61 14.39 31.93
N SER A 485 14.99 15.35 31.08
CA SER A 485 14.40 15.47 29.74
C SER A 485 14.69 14.24 28.86
N PHE A 486 15.94 13.77 28.85
CA PHE A 486 16.34 12.58 28.11
C PHE A 486 15.72 11.30 28.67
N LEU A 487 15.71 11.14 29.99
CA LEU A 487 15.15 9.95 30.64
C LEU A 487 13.62 9.87 30.50
N ALA A 488 12.91 11.01 30.55
CA ALA A 488 11.46 11.05 30.36
C ALA A 488 11.06 10.62 28.94
N ASP A 489 11.81 11.07 27.92
CA ASP A 489 11.59 10.66 26.53
C ASP A 489 11.83 9.16 26.33
N LEU A 490 12.88 8.62 26.94
CA LEU A 490 13.17 7.18 26.90
C LEU A 490 12.10 6.37 27.65
N LEU A 491 11.68 6.83 28.83
CA LEU A 491 10.60 6.22 29.62
C LEU A 491 9.30 6.13 28.82
N LYS A 492 8.94 7.21 28.10
CA LYS A 492 7.77 7.22 27.22
C LYS A 492 7.86 6.11 26.16
N THR A 493 9.03 5.95 25.55
CA THR A 493 9.29 4.88 24.55
C THR A 493 9.07 3.49 25.14
N TYR A 494 9.70 3.20 26.28
CA TYR A 494 9.59 1.87 26.90
C TYR A 494 8.20 1.56 27.40
N ARG A 495 7.47 2.57 27.90
CA ARG A 495 6.06 2.42 28.24
C ARG A 495 5.25 2.11 26.99
N GLU A 496 5.41 2.86 25.91
CA GLU A 496 4.72 2.63 24.63
C GLU A 496 5.03 1.25 24.05
N GLU A 497 6.23 0.71 24.25
CA GLU A 497 6.63 -0.61 23.77
C GLU A 497 6.39 -1.74 24.78
N ASN A 498 5.86 -1.46 25.98
CA ASN A 498 5.63 -2.42 27.07
C ASN A 498 6.90 -3.13 27.61
N TRP A 499 8.07 -2.48 27.59
CA TRP A 499 9.29 -3.02 28.22
C TRP A 499 9.29 -2.72 29.73
N GLU A 500 8.72 -3.61 30.54
CA GLU A 500 8.49 -3.37 31.96
C GLU A 500 9.77 -3.23 32.78
N VAL A 501 10.72 -4.16 32.61
CA VAL A 501 12.01 -4.15 33.31
C VAL A 501 12.80 -2.87 32.98
N LEU A 502 12.81 -2.47 31.70
CA LEU A 502 13.49 -1.25 31.27
C LEU A 502 12.76 0.00 31.78
N THR A 503 11.42 0.00 31.82
CA THR A 503 10.63 1.09 32.39
C THR A 503 10.97 1.28 33.87
N ALA A 504 11.06 0.19 34.63
CA ALA A 504 11.42 0.22 36.04
C ALA A 504 12.85 0.76 36.26
N SER A 505 13.82 0.30 35.44
CA SER A 505 15.20 0.82 35.48
C SER A 505 15.26 2.33 35.20
N ILE A 506 14.58 2.83 34.16
CA ILE A 506 14.56 4.28 33.88
C ILE A 506 13.83 5.07 34.98
N GLN A 507 12.84 4.46 35.64
CA GLN A 507 12.17 5.09 36.79
C GLN A 507 13.08 5.17 38.01
N GLN A 508 13.99 4.22 38.22
CA GLN A 508 15.03 4.33 39.24
C GLN A 508 16.00 5.48 38.90
N ASP A 509 16.47 5.55 37.66
CA ASP A 509 17.33 6.66 37.18
C ASP A 509 16.64 8.03 37.38
N LEU A 510 15.33 8.12 37.10
CA LEU A 510 14.53 9.32 37.34
C LEU A 510 14.30 9.63 38.83
N LEU A 511 14.19 8.60 39.67
CA LEU A 511 14.02 8.77 41.12
C LEU A 511 15.25 9.47 41.72
N GLU A 512 16.45 9.05 41.32
CA GLU A 512 17.71 9.71 41.68
C GLU A 512 17.74 11.17 41.22
N CYS A 513 17.27 11.45 40.00
CA CYS A 513 17.17 12.82 39.49
C CYS A 513 16.19 13.67 40.32
N TYR A 514 15.01 13.15 40.67
CA TYR A 514 14.01 13.87 41.46
C TYR A 514 14.46 14.10 42.90
N SER A 515 15.18 13.14 43.49
CA SER A 515 15.81 13.29 44.79
C SER A 515 16.85 14.44 44.78
N ALA A 516 17.72 14.47 43.77
CA ALA A 516 18.73 15.52 43.62
C ALA A 516 18.14 16.93 43.32
N MET A 517 16.91 17.01 42.80
CA MET A 517 16.17 18.26 42.57
C MET A 517 15.25 18.67 43.71
N GLU A 518 15.09 17.83 44.74
CA GLU A 518 14.11 18.01 45.82
C GLU A 518 12.64 18.11 45.34
N ASP A 519 12.32 17.54 44.17
CA ASP A 519 10.97 17.54 43.56
C ASP A 519 10.09 16.44 44.20
N THR A 520 9.58 16.73 45.40
CA THR A 520 8.77 15.80 46.21
C THR A 520 7.55 15.23 45.46
N PRO A 521 6.74 16.02 44.70
CA PRO A 521 5.60 15.48 43.95
C PRO A 521 5.98 14.44 42.89
N ARG A 522 7.04 14.69 42.09
CA ARG A 522 7.47 13.74 41.06
C ARG A 522 8.21 12.54 41.65
N TYR A 523 8.95 12.74 42.74
CA TYR A 523 9.56 11.67 43.52
C TYR A 523 8.49 10.68 44.01
N LEU A 524 7.46 11.17 44.71
CA LEU A 524 6.34 10.35 45.21
C LEU A 524 5.61 9.61 44.10
N LYS A 525 5.29 10.27 42.98
CA LYS A 525 4.66 9.61 41.81
C LYS A 525 5.51 8.46 41.27
N THR A 526 6.84 8.58 41.37
CA THR A 526 7.77 7.55 40.89
C THR A 526 7.86 6.40 41.90
N CYS A 527 7.95 6.68 43.22
CA CYS A 527 7.88 5.67 44.27
C CYS A 527 6.59 4.83 44.21
N ILE A 528 5.43 5.46 44.03
CA ILE A 528 4.13 4.75 43.89
C ILE A 528 4.17 3.74 42.73
N ARG A 529 4.76 4.13 41.60
CA ARG A 529 4.87 3.26 40.42
C ARG A 529 5.87 2.13 40.65
N LEU A 530 7.00 2.40 41.29
CA LEU A 530 8.01 1.38 41.61
C LEU A 530 7.48 0.37 42.64
N ALA A 531 6.76 0.82 43.68
CA ALA A 531 6.11 -0.06 44.65
C ALA A 531 5.05 -0.97 43.99
N ALA A 532 4.36 -0.46 42.97
CA ALA A 532 3.38 -1.21 42.17
C ALA A 532 3.99 -2.10 41.07
N THR A 533 5.32 -2.10 40.90
CA THR A 533 5.98 -2.85 39.82
C THR A 533 6.19 -4.31 40.22
N VAL A 534 5.52 -5.22 39.52
CA VAL A 534 5.50 -6.66 39.85
C VAL A 534 6.85 -7.36 39.58
N SER A 535 7.67 -6.82 38.67
CA SER A 535 8.99 -7.38 38.34
C SER A 535 10.03 -7.24 39.45
N PHE A 536 9.76 -6.45 40.49
CA PHE A 536 10.62 -6.33 41.67
C PHE A 536 10.22 -7.32 42.77
N ASN A 537 11.21 -7.76 43.55
CA ASN A 537 10.97 -8.55 44.75
C ASN A 537 10.15 -7.75 45.78
N LEU A 538 9.44 -8.49 46.64
CA LEU A 538 8.54 -7.90 47.62
C LEU A 538 9.25 -6.92 48.57
N ASP A 539 10.50 -7.21 48.94
CA ASP A 539 11.27 -6.37 49.87
C ASP A 539 11.55 -4.99 49.27
N LYS A 540 12.08 -4.91 48.03
CA LYS A 540 12.29 -3.61 47.35
C LYS A 540 10.99 -2.84 47.17
N ARG A 541 9.88 -3.52 46.90
CA ARG A 541 8.56 -2.87 46.78
C ARG A 541 8.11 -2.30 48.13
N LYS A 542 8.35 -3.00 49.23
CA LYS A 542 8.07 -2.52 50.60
C LYS A 542 8.95 -1.33 50.96
N ASP A 543 10.21 -1.29 50.56
CA ASP A 543 11.09 -0.14 50.76
C ASP A 543 10.51 1.11 50.09
N TYR A 544 10.13 1.01 48.82
CA TYR A 544 9.45 2.11 48.12
C TYR A 544 8.10 2.47 48.74
N PHE A 545 7.38 1.51 49.33
CA PHE A 545 6.13 1.79 50.02
C PHE A 545 6.32 2.57 51.32
N GLN A 546 7.37 2.26 52.09
CA GLN A 546 7.76 3.04 53.28
C GLN A 546 8.15 4.47 52.91
N GLU A 547 8.87 4.66 51.80
CA GLU A 547 9.19 5.99 51.24
C GLU A 547 7.94 6.80 50.87
N ILE A 548 6.88 6.14 50.36
CA ILE A 548 5.60 6.82 50.09
C ILE A 548 4.98 7.33 51.39
N ILE A 549 4.95 6.52 52.45
CA ILE A 549 4.38 6.91 53.74
C ILE A 549 5.16 8.10 54.31
N SER A 550 6.49 7.97 54.43
CA SER A 550 7.34 9.00 55.03
C SER A 550 7.31 10.34 54.28
N CYS A 551 7.26 10.31 52.95
CA CYS A 551 7.21 11.52 52.15
C CYS A 551 5.79 12.07 51.96
N SER A 552 4.75 11.26 52.17
CA SER A 552 3.36 11.74 52.06
C SER A 552 2.99 12.78 53.11
N GLU A 553 3.65 12.74 54.27
CA GLU A 553 3.51 13.76 55.33
C GLU A 553 4.07 15.12 54.92
N LYS A 554 4.96 15.16 53.92
CA LYS A 554 5.56 16.39 53.37
C LYS A 554 4.72 17.02 52.27
N LEU A 555 3.62 16.39 51.85
CA LEU A 555 2.68 17.00 50.89
C LEU A 555 1.91 18.13 51.57
N GLY A 556 1.80 19.27 50.88
CA GLY A 556 0.96 20.38 51.33
C GLY A 556 -0.55 20.04 51.31
N ALA A 557 -1.38 21.08 51.44
CA ALA A 557 -2.85 20.92 51.43
C ALA A 557 -3.40 20.40 50.08
N ASP A 558 -2.67 20.61 48.98
CA ASP A 558 -3.10 20.19 47.65
C ASP A 558 -2.87 18.69 47.42
N PRO A 559 -3.89 17.94 46.97
CA PRO A 559 -3.76 16.51 46.78
C PRO A 559 -2.89 16.15 45.56
N LEU A 560 -1.98 15.19 45.75
CA LEU A 560 -1.15 14.62 44.70
C LEU A 560 -1.98 13.71 43.80
N LEU A 561 -2.23 14.16 42.58
CA LEU A 561 -2.98 13.39 41.59
C LEU A 561 -2.10 12.38 40.83
N VAL A 562 -2.48 11.12 40.88
CA VAL A 562 -1.74 9.99 40.29
C VAL A 562 -2.64 9.17 39.38
N ARG A 563 -2.21 8.98 38.13
CA ARG A 563 -2.83 7.99 37.23
C ARG A 563 -2.46 6.59 37.69
N THR A 564 -3.46 5.74 37.82
CA THR A 564 -3.34 4.39 38.35
C THR A 564 -2.85 3.35 37.35
N GLU A 565 -2.17 3.76 36.27
CA GLU A 565 -1.68 2.86 35.22
C GLU A 565 -0.84 1.74 35.85
N ARG A 566 -1.48 0.58 36.08
CA ARG A 566 -0.95 -0.62 36.75
C ARG A 566 -0.79 -0.57 38.27
N THR A 567 -1.16 0.50 38.97
CA THR A 567 -1.25 0.51 40.45
C THR A 567 -2.51 -0.19 40.93
N PHE A 568 -3.65 0.12 40.30
CA PHE A 568 -4.94 -0.53 40.53
C PHE A 568 -5.52 -0.98 39.18
N LEU A 569 -5.92 -2.23 39.10
CA LEU A 569 -6.48 -2.83 37.91
C LEU A 569 -7.93 -3.24 38.19
N VAL A 570 -8.89 -2.73 37.44
CA VAL A 570 -10.28 -3.19 37.54
C VAL A 570 -10.41 -4.44 36.69
N SER A 571 -10.64 -5.61 37.30
CA SER A 571 -10.74 -6.90 36.59
C SER A 571 -12.16 -7.27 36.17
N GLY A 572 -13.18 -6.64 36.78
CA GLY A 572 -14.59 -6.95 36.50
C GLY A 572 -15.55 -6.04 37.26
N ALA A 573 -16.80 -5.97 36.81
CA ALA A 573 -17.91 -5.37 37.55
C ALA A 573 -19.18 -6.20 37.36
N LYS A 574 -19.94 -6.39 38.45
CA LYS A 574 -21.24 -7.07 38.47
C LYS A 574 -22.35 -6.05 38.78
N ILE A 575 -23.48 -6.11 38.07
CA ILE A 575 -24.62 -5.20 38.24
C ILE A 575 -25.86 -6.02 38.65
N GLU A 576 -26.53 -5.63 39.74
CA GLU A 576 -27.73 -6.28 40.27
C GLU A 576 -28.89 -5.26 40.40
N SER A 577 -30.13 -5.65 40.05
CA SER A 577 -31.34 -4.81 40.08
C SER A 577 -32.59 -5.63 40.39
N SER A 578 -33.60 -5.00 41.04
CA SER A 578 -34.92 -5.59 41.35
C SER A 578 -35.81 -5.81 40.12
N PHE A 579 -35.53 -5.11 39.01
CA PHE A 579 -36.28 -5.21 37.75
C PHE A 579 -35.32 -5.51 36.59
N THR A 580 -35.74 -6.44 35.73
CA THR A 580 -35.07 -6.78 34.46
C THR A 580 -36.10 -6.73 33.34
N PRO A 581 -36.08 -5.70 32.48
CA PRO A 581 -35.14 -4.57 32.37
C PRO A 581 -35.23 -3.52 33.51
N MET A 582 -34.15 -2.75 33.73
CA MET A 582 -34.06 -1.75 34.81
C MET A 582 -34.97 -0.55 34.53
N ILE A 583 -35.84 -0.23 35.50
CA ILE A 583 -36.83 0.86 35.39
C ILE A 583 -36.23 2.15 36.00
N CYS A 584 -36.61 3.30 35.47
CA CYS A 584 -36.28 4.61 36.06
C CYS A 584 -36.53 4.63 37.58
N ASN A 585 -35.61 5.24 38.34
CA ASN A 585 -35.64 5.36 39.80
C ASN A 585 -35.53 4.05 40.62
N SER A 586 -35.23 2.91 39.97
CA SER A 586 -34.86 1.68 40.69
C SER A 586 -33.45 1.77 41.30
N GLU A 587 -33.24 1.06 42.40
CA GLU A 587 -31.95 0.99 43.11
C GLU A 587 -31.09 -0.13 42.49
N ILE A 588 -29.87 0.20 42.07
CA ILE A 588 -28.95 -0.69 41.34
C ILE A 588 -27.67 -0.88 42.17
N LEU A 589 -27.24 -2.12 42.39
CA LEU A 589 -25.99 -2.42 43.09
C LEU A 589 -24.89 -2.75 42.08
N VAL A 590 -23.79 -2.00 42.12
CA VAL A 590 -22.61 -2.21 41.27
C VAL A 590 -21.45 -2.71 42.12
N THR A 591 -20.96 -3.91 41.85
CA THR A 591 -19.84 -4.53 42.57
C THR A 591 -18.60 -4.61 41.68
N PHE A 592 -17.54 -3.87 41.99
CA PHE A 592 -16.26 -3.87 41.29
C PHE A 592 -15.27 -4.87 41.90
N HIS A 593 -14.50 -5.52 41.03
CA HIS A 593 -13.31 -6.29 41.38
C HIS A 593 -12.07 -5.46 41.05
N ILE A 594 -11.34 -5.03 42.08
CA ILE A 594 -10.17 -4.14 41.97
C ILE A 594 -8.95 -4.89 42.48
N HIS A 595 -7.98 -5.14 41.60
CA HIS A 595 -6.70 -5.70 41.96
C HIS A 595 -5.70 -4.58 42.32
N SER A 596 -5.19 -4.60 43.55
CA SER A 596 -4.16 -3.69 44.05
C SER A 596 -2.78 -4.30 43.90
N ASN A 597 -1.91 -3.63 43.13
CA ASN A 597 -0.50 -4.01 43.01
C ASN A 597 0.38 -3.37 44.10
N LEU A 598 -0.18 -2.66 45.07
CA LEU A 598 0.61 -2.16 46.20
C LEU A 598 1.01 -3.32 47.13
N PRO A 599 2.21 -3.28 47.74
CA PRO A 599 2.73 -4.38 48.56
C PRO A 599 2.08 -4.46 49.96
N SER A 600 1.35 -3.43 50.36
CA SER A 600 0.70 -3.30 51.67
C SER A 600 -0.70 -2.69 51.53
N GLU A 601 -1.50 -2.84 52.57
CA GLU A 601 -2.88 -2.33 52.64
C GLU A 601 -2.94 -0.80 52.67
N ILE A 602 -3.93 -0.23 51.99
CA ILE A 602 -4.29 1.19 52.08
C ILE A 602 -5.76 1.38 52.46
N ILE A 603 -6.07 2.49 53.12
CA ILE A 603 -7.43 2.88 53.50
C ILE A 603 -7.83 4.09 52.67
N CYS A 604 -8.80 3.90 51.77
CA CYS A 604 -9.34 4.97 50.95
C CYS A 604 -10.50 5.67 51.67
N ARG A 605 -10.40 6.98 51.90
CA ARG A 605 -11.47 7.79 52.53
C ARG A 605 -12.75 7.71 51.72
N ASN A 606 -12.65 7.88 50.40
CA ASN A 606 -13.75 7.70 49.46
C ASN A 606 -13.26 6.93 48.22
N ILE A 607 -14.12 6.04 47.72
CA ILE A 607 -14.05 5.53 46.35
C ILE A 607 -15.30 6.04 45.63
N LYS A 608 -15.12 6.92 44.63
CA LYS A 608 -16.20 7.56 43.85
C LYS A 608 -16.28 6.96 42.45
N LEU A 609 -17.48 6.63 42.00
CA LEU A 609 -17.81 6.21 40.64
C LEU A 609 -18.53 7.35 39.91
N PHE A 610 -17.98 7.75 38.77
CA PHE A 610 -18.61 8.73 37.87
C PHE A 610 -19.25 8.00 36.69
N LEU A 611 -20.54 8.26 36.48
CA LEU A 611 -21.27 7.75 35.32
C LEU A 611 -21.33 8.81 34.21
N LYS A 612 -21.24 8.36 32.96
CA LYS A 612 -21.49 9.19 31.78
C LYS A 612 -22.69 8.63 31.02
N LYS A 613 -23.74 9.43 30.85
CA LYS A 613 -24.85 9.12 29.94
C LYS A 613 -24.31 9.21 28.51
N GLN A 614 -24.45 8.13 27.74
CA GLN A 614 -24.00 8.12 26.35
C GLN A 614 -24.97 8.98 25.54
N SER A 615 -24.49 10.12 25.04
CA SER A 615 -25.22 10.89 24.05
C SER A 615 -25.30 10.08 22.76
N ALA A 616 -26.45 10.10 22.08
CA ALA A 616 -26.54 9.61 20.71
C ALA A 616 -25.41 10.26 19.87
N PRO A 617 -24.73 9.53 18.97
CA PRO A 617 -23.62 10.08 18.21
C PRO A 617 -24.09 11.33 17.45
N SER A 618 -23.64 12.50 17.89
CA SER A 618 -23.84 13.75 17.16
C SER A 618 -22.96 13.71 15.92
N VAL A 619 -23.58 13.76 14.75
CA VAL A 619 -22.88 14.03 13.49
C VAL A 619 -22.46 15.50 13.52
N ASP A 620 -21.29 15.78 14.07
CA ASP A 620 -20.71 17.13 14.07
C ASP A 620 -20.36 17.55 12.64
N LYS A 621 -21.22 18.38 12.06
CA LYS A 621 -20.94 19.18 10.87
C LYS A 621 -20.10 20.39 11.27
N SER A 622 -18.78 20.26 11.38
CA SER A 622 -17.87 21.38 11.11
C SER A 622 -16.39 20.97 11.14
N LYS A 623 -15.76 21.03 9.97
CA LYS A 623 -14.44 21.65 9.72
C LYS A 623 -14.09 21.45 8.25
N HIS A 624 -14.31 22.50 7.47
CA HIS A 624 -13.69 22.72 6.18
C HIS A 624 -12.20 23.04 6.40
N THR A 625 -11.31 22.27 5.82
CA THR A 625 -10.06 22.76 5.20
C THR A 625 -9.59 21.77 4.13
N ASP A 626 -9.14 22.35 3.04
CA ASP A 626 -8.88 21.74 1.74
C ASP A 626 -7.78 20.68 1.73
N ASN A 627 -7.98 19.64 0.91
CA ASN A 627 -6.97 19.26 -0.07
C ASN A 627 -7.57 18.45 -1.22
N HIS A 628 -7.36 18.98 -2.42
CA HIS A 628 -7.57 18.37 -3.72
C HIS A 628 -6.74 17.08 -3.86
N TYR A 629 -7.36 15.99 -4.34
CA TYR A 629 -6.94 15.18 -5.49
C TYR A 629 -8.03 14.11 -5.79
N LEU A 630 -8.67 14.29 -6.95
CA LEU A 630 -9.47 13.40 -7.83
C LEU A 630 -9.89 11.99 -7.29
N SER A 631 -11.18 11.69 -7.14
CA SER A 631 -12.21 11.35 -8.17
C SER A 631 -12.15 9.90 -8.70
N SER A 632 -13.00 8.99 -8.18
CA SER A 632 -14.30 8.65 -8.80
C SER A 632 -14.87 7.28 -8.40
N LYS A 633 -16.20 7.32 -8.15
CA LYS A 633 -17.26 6.30 -8.30
C LYS A 633 -17.59 5.33 -7.16
N ALA A 634 -18.88 5.37 -6.86
CA ALA A 634 -19.64 4.74 -5.80
C ALA A 634 -20.32 3.45 -6.27
N SER A 635 -20.59 2.55 -5.31
CA SER A 635 -21.60 1.50 -5.44
C SER A 635 -22.36 1.34 -4.11
N VAL A 636 -23.61 1.76 -4.17
CA VAL A 636 -24.86 1.28 -3.55
C VAL A 636 -24.81 0.47 -2.24
N SER A 637 -25.59 1.00 -1.31
CA SER A 637 -26.11 0.51 -0.03
C SER A 637 -26.66 -0.93 0.01
N THR A 638 -26.43 -1.62 1.13
CA THR A 638 -27.28 -2.74 1.58
C THR A 638 -27.52 -2.63 3.09
N ALA A 639 -28.77 -2.89 3.44
CA ALA A 639 -29.43 -2.55 4.69
C ALA A 639 -29.08 -3.45 5.88
N HIS A 640 -29.48 -2.95 7.03
CA HIS A 640 -29.39 -3.47 8.39
C HIS A 640 -29.81 -4.94 8.56
N SER A 641 -29.07 -5.68 9.40
CA SER A 641 -29.52 -6.93 10.01
C SER A 641 -29.74 -6.72 11.51
N PRO A 642 -30.87 -7.16 12.09
CA PRO A 642 -31.17 -7.01 13.51
C PRO A 642 -30.46 -8.04 14.38
N MET A 643 -30.13 -7.63 15.60
CA MET A 643 -29.50 -8.44 16.64
C MET A 643 -30.48 -9.46 17.23
N SER A 644 -30.05 -10.72 17.34
CA SER A 644 -30.76 -11.76 18.09
C SER A 644 -30.34 -11.76 19.57
N PRO A 645 -31.24 -12.09 20.52
CA PRO A 645 -30.96 -12.15 21.95
C PRO A 645 -30.30 -13.47 22.36
N MET A 646 -29.30 -13.40 23.26
CA MET A 646 -28.69 -14.56 23.92
C MET A 646 -29.65 -15.16 24.95
N GLN A 647 -29.89 -16.46 24.82
CA GLN A 647 -30.46 -17.32 25.86
C GLN A 647 -29.41 -17.70 26.91
N SER A 648 -29.90 -17.87 28.13
CA SER A 648 -29.25 -18.33 29.35
C SER A 648 -28.60 -19.74 29.23
N GLY A 649 -27.41 -19.90 29.80
CA GLY A 649 -26.80 -21.21 30.07
C GLY A 649 -25.51 -21.04 30.88
N GLY A 650 -25.46 -21.65 32.06
CA GLY A 650 -24.45 -21.41 33.09
C GLY A 650 -23.11 -22.14 32.91
N LEU A 651 -22.12 -21.56 33.60
CA LEU A 651 -20.96 -22.14 34.28
C LEU A 651 -20.08 -23.19 33.56
N GLY A 652 -18.87 -22.74 33.20
CA GLY A 652 -17.71 -23.59 32.94
C GLY A 652 -16.45 -22.75 32.72
N ILE A 653 -15.78 -22.33 33.79
CA ILE A 653 -14.43 -21.74 33.71
C ILE A 653 -13.43 -22.89 33.57
N PRO A 654 -12.45 -22.78 32.66
CA PRO A 654 -11.08 -22.99 33.10
C PRO A 654 -10.21 -21.75 32.87
N CYS A 655 -9.40 -21.50 33.88
CA CYS A 655 -8.39 -20.46 34.03
C CYS A 655 -7.42 -20.43 32.83
N ARG A 656 -7.09 -19.23 32.35
CA ARG A 656 -5.82 -18.95 31.66
C ARG A 656 -5.33 -17.54 31.98
N ASP A 657 -4.08 -17.52 32.44
CA ASP A 657 -3.29 -16.39 32.91
C ASP A 657 -3.04 -15.30 31.86
N GLU A 658 -2.84 -14.09 32.39
CA GLU A 658 -2.16 -12.92 31.80
C GLU A 658 -2.76 -12.32 30.51
N MET A 659 -3.79 -11.47 30.65
CA MET A 659 -4.10 -10.45 29.63
C MET A 659 -3.62 -9.07 30.08
N GLN A 660 -2.46 -8.68 29.55
CA GLN A 660 -1.89 -7.34 29.64
C GLN A 660 -2.82 -6.31 28.99
N GLN A 661 -3.11 -5.26 29.75
CA GLN A 661 -3.94 -4.14 29.33
C GLN A 661 -3.30 -3.35 28.18
N ARG A 662 -3.98 -3.40 27.03
CA ARG A 662 -4.22 -2.31 26.06
C ARG A 662 -5.45 -2.70 25.25
N ILE A 663 -6.11 -1.73 24.62
CA ILE A 663 -7.13 -1.99 23.60
C ILE A 663 -6.48 -2.84 22.51
N LEU A 664 -6.63 -4.16 22.62
CA LEU A 664 -6.44 -5.07 21.52
C LEU A 664 -7.62 -4.78 20.62
N VAL A 665 -7.40 -3.88 19.66
CA VAL A 665 -8.19 -3.89 18.44
C VAL A 665 -7.86 -5.25 17.80
N GLN A 666 -8.59 -6.28 18.23
CA GLN A 666 -8.37 -7.62 17.71
C GLN A 666 -8.59 -7.57 16.20
N PRO A 667 -7.68 -8.14 15.40
CA PRO A 667 -7.93 -8.26 13.97
C PRO A 667 -9.23 -9.03 13.79
N GLN A 668 -10.21 -8.36 13.21
CA GLN A 668 -11.48 -8.96 12.83
C GLN A 668 -11.21 -9.77 11.57
N LEU A 669 -10.61 -10.94 11.76
CA LEU A 669 -10.23 -11.87 10.71
C LEU A 669 -11.47 -12.63 10.26
N ILE A 670 -11.78 -12.53 8.97
CA ILE A 670 -12.75 -13.39 8.30
C ILE A 670 -11.96 -14.37 7.47
N VAL A 671 -12.16 -15.66 7.73
CA VAL A 671 -11.66 -16.73 6.87
C VAL A 671 -12.72 -17.00 5.81
N GLY A 672 -12.46 -16.57 4.59
CA GLY A 672 -13.25 -16.91 3.42
C GLY A 672 -12.69 -18.17 2.77
N SER A 673 -13.55 -19.15 2.48
CA SER A 673 -13.21 -20.25 1.57
C SER A 673 -14.12 -20.17 0.36
N TYR A 674 -13.54 -20.07 -0.82
CA TYR A 674 -14.28 -20.18 -2.08
C TYR A 674 -13.66 -21.27 -2.94
N ARG A 675 -14.51 -22.09 -3.57
CA ARG A 675 -14.11 -23.16 -4.47
C ARG A 675 -14.21 -22.66 -5.90
N GLN A 676 -13.09 -22.69 -6.60
CA GLN A 676 -13.06 -22.59 -8.06
C GLN A 676 -12.07 -23.64 -8.56
N GLU A 677 -12.51 -24.49 -9.49
CA GLU A 677 -11.69 -25.52 -10.17
C GLU A 677 -10.84 -26.42 -9.25
N GLY A 678 -11.50 -27.15 -8.34
CA GLY A 678 -10.90 -28.31 -7.66
C GLY A 678 -9.85 -28.01 -6.57
N THR A 679 -9.42 -26.76 -6.37
CA THR A 679 -8.45 -26.41 -5.33
C THR A 679 -9.06 -25.45 -4.30
N GLN A 680 -8.90 -25.76 -3.02
CA GLN A 680 -9.48 -24.98 -1.91
C GLN A 680 -8.51 -23.86 -1.52
N ILE A 681 -8.89 -22.61 -1.79
CA ILE A 681 -8.11 -21.43 -1.40
C ILE A 681 -8.77 -20.79 -0.17
N TYR A 682 -7.96 -20.58 0.87
CA TYR A 682 -8.35 -19.88 2.08
C TYR A 682 -7.85 -18.44 1.99
N SER A 683 -8.74 -17.46 2.13
CA SER A 683 -8.36 -16.06 2.28
C SER A 683 -8.65 -15.58 3.69
N VAL A 684 -7.72 -14.83 4.27
CA VAL A 684 -7.87 -14.21 5.59
C VAL A 684 -7.96 -12.70 5.39
N MET A 685 -9.13 -12.12 5.67
CA MET A 685 -9.37 -10.68 5.51
C MET A 685 -9.57 -10.01 6.89
N CYS A 686 -8.80 -8.96 7.19
CA CYS A 686 -8.94 -8.19 8.43
C CYS A 686 -9.85 -6.97 8.23
N LYS A 687 -11.07 -6.96 8.77
CA LYS A 687 -12.05 -5.88 8.56
C LYS A 687 -11.63 -4.52 9.13
N ASN A 688 -10.88 -4.50 10.22
CA ASN A 688 -10.43 -3.30 10.93
C ASN A 688 -8.97 -2.92 10.64
N THR A 689 -8.48 -3.24 9.43
CA THR A 689 -7.11 -2.93 8.99
C THR A 689 -6.72 -1.46 9.22
N HIS A 690 -7.64 -0.52 9.00
CA HIS A 690 -7.43 0.92 9.22
C HIS A 690 -7.22 1.32 10.69
N GLN A 691 -7.68 0.51 11.64
CA GLN A 691 -7.49 0.73 13.07
C GLN A 691 -6.23 0.02 13.59
N ILE A 692 -5.85 -1.10 12.96
CA ILE A 692 -4.71 -1.94 13.36
C ILE A 692 -3.39 -1.47 12.76
N LEU A 693 -3.40 -1.01 11.50
CA LEU A 693 -2.19 -0.59 10.75
C LEU A 693 -1.95 0.91 10.75
N ARG A 694 -2.68 1.69 11.56
CA ARG A 694 -2.48 3.15 11.61
C ARG A 694 -1.12 3.44 12.27
N ARG A 695 -0.17 4.02 11.52
CA ARG A 695 1.05 4.60 12.10
C ARG A 695 0.64 5.66 13.12
N ARG A 696 1.11 5.53 14.36
CA ARG A 696 1.00 6.59 15.36
C ARG A 696 2.04 7.65 15.01
N ASP A 697 1.63 8.64 14.22
CA ASP A 697 2.38 9.88 14.12
C ASP A 697 2.40 10.55 15.51
N SER A 698 3.50 11.25 15.81
CA SER A 698 3.97 11.70 17.12
C SER A 698 3.03 12.63 17.92
N GLN A 699 1.76 12.78 17.55
CA GLN A 699 0.75 13.64 18.18
C GLN A 699 -0.39 12.88 18.88
N GLY A 700 -0.36 11.55 18.92
CA GLY A 700 -1.43 10.74 19.54
C GLY A 700 -1.36 10.61 21.07
N PHE A 701 -1.25 11.72 21.82
CA PHE A 701 -1.64 11.74 23.23
C PHE A 701 -2.42 13.02 23.47
N HIS A 702 -3.75 12.93 23.41
CA HIS A 702 -4.56 13.88 24.15
C HIS A 702 -4.11 13.76 25.62
N LYS A 703 -3.52 14.84 26.15
CA LYS A 703 -3.55 15.10 27.58
C LYS A 703 -5.03 15.27 27.91
N GLU A 704 -5.72 14.19 28.24
CA GLU A 704 -6.92 14.35 29.06
C GLU A 704 -6.42 14.91 30.38
N ASP A 705 -6.68 16.19 30.64
CA ASP A 705 -6.38 16.78 31.94
C ASP A 705 -7.17 16.00 32.99
N ILE A 706 -6.46 15.55 34.02
CA ILE A 706 -7.06 14.79 35.11
C ILE A 706 -7.67 15.84 36.04
N SER A 707 -8.97 16.09 35.90
CA SER A 707 -9.77 16.92 36.81
C SER A 707 -10.77 16.04 37.54
N GLU A 708 -11.11 16.40 38.79
CA GLU A 708 -12.19 15.76 39.55
C GLU A 708 -13.57 16.15 38.99
N GLU A 709 -13.67 17.32 38.36
CA GLU A 709 -14.92 17.86 37.82
C GLU A 709 -15.31 17.16 36.50
N ASP A 710 -16.19 16.17 36.62
CA ASP A 710 -17.04 15.70 35.52
C ASP A 710 -18.50 15.99 35.90
N ASN A 711 -19.25 16.67 35.02
CA ASN A 711 -20.67 17.06 35.20
C ASN A 711 -21.66 15.86 35.24
N GLY A 712 -21.20 14.65 35.55
CA GLY A 712 -22.00 13.42 35.58
C GLY A 712 -22.42 13.01 37.01
N PRO A 713 -23.44 12.14 37.15
CA PRO A 713 -23.84 11.64 38.45
C PRO A 713 -22.72 10.81 39.11
N CYS A 714 -22.43 11.13 40.38
CA CYS A 714 -21.34 10.58 41.18
C CYS A 714 -21.89 9.82 42.39
N TYR A 715 -21.43 8.58 42.57
CA TYR A 715 -21.80 7.70 43.68
C TYR A 715 -20.55 7.30 44.45
N LYS A 716 -20.64 7.15 45.77
CA LYS A 716 -19.46 6.92 46.61
C LYS A 716 -19.67 5.84 47.65
N VAL A 717 -18.57 5.18 48.00
CA VAL A 717 -18.43 4.37 49.21
C VAL A 717 -17.30 4.95 50.05
N SER A 718 -17.54 5.07 51.36
CA SER A 718 -16.60 5.67 52.30
C SER A 718 -15.81 4.59 53.04
N MET A 719 -14.56 4.91 53.42
CA MET A 719 -13.70 4.07 54.26
C MET A 719 -13.46 2.65 53.70
N ALA A 720 -13.20 2.56 52.40
CA ALA A 720 -12.92 1.29 51.74
C ALA A 720 -11.46 0.86 51.97
N LYS A 721 -11.28 -0.37 52.44
CA LYS A 721 -9.98 -1.01 52.67
C LYS A 721 -9.54 -1.78 51.42
N LEU A 722 -8.37 -1.46 50.88
CA LEU A 722 -7.78 -2.15 49.73
C LEU A 722 -6.52 -2.89 50.17
N SER A 723 -6.62 -4.22 50.25
CA SER A 723 -5.52 -5.14 50.51
C SER A 723 -4.71 -5.47 49.24
N PRO A 724 -3.45 -5.90 49.33
CA PRO A 724 -2.69 -6.40 48.18
C PRO A 724 -3.43 -7.55 47.48
N GLY A 725 -3.50 -7.51 46.15
CA GLY A 725 -4.24 -8.50 45.36
C GLY A 725 -5.70 -8.11 45.08
N GLN A 726 -6.60 -9.09 44.99
CA GLN A 726 -8.00 -8.90 44.62
C GLN A 726 -8.84 -8.31 45.76
N ASN A 727 -9.59 -7.24 45.47
CA ASN A 727 -10.53 -6.58 46.39
C ASN A 727 -11.91 -6.46 45.75
N VAL A 728 -12.96 -6.45 46.58
CA VAL A 728 -14.35 -6.30 46.14
C VAL A 728 -14.95 -5.04 46.75
N VAL A 729 -15.53 -4.17 45.93
CA VAL A 729 -16.11 -2.89 46.35
C VAL A 729 -17.50 -2.72 45.74
N THR A 730 -18.53 -2.55 46.58
CA THR A 730 -19.92 -2.39 46.13
C THR A 730 -20.40 -0.94 46.31
N ILE A 731 -21.03 -0.37 45.28
CA ILE A 731 -21.55 0.99 45.23
C ILE A 731 -23.04 0.94 44.80
N SER A 732 -23.91 1.62 45.56
CA SER A 732 -25.33 1.76 45.21
C SER A 732 -25.55 2.94 44.25
N VAL A 733 -26.29 2.70 43.18
CA VAL A 733 -26.53 3.61 42.05
C VAL A 733 -28.03 3.79 41.83
N LYS A 734 -28.46 5.02 41.52
CA LYS A 734 -29.86 5.34 41.16
C LYS A 734 -29.91 6.21 39.91
N ALA A 735 -30.45 5.68 38.82
CA ALA A 735 -30.57 6.41 37.56
C ALA A 735 -31.96 7.05 37.43
N SER A 736 -31.99 8.37 37.28
CA SER A 736 -33.21 9.19 37.22
C SER A 736 -33.79 9.37 35.83
N GLN A 737 -33.05 9.01 34.77
CA GLN A 737 -33.48 9.16 33.38
C GLN A 737 -33.26 7.87 32.61
N SER A 738 -34.10 7.62 31.62
CA SER A 738 -33.88 6.55 30.64
C SER A 738 -32.65 6.86 29.77
N GLY A 739 -31.94 5.80 29.35
CA GLY A 739 -30.74 5.90 28.53
C GLY A 739 -29.67 4.85 28.86
N VAL A 740 -28.58 4.90 28.09
CA VAL A 740 -27.40 4.05 28.29
C VAL A 740 -26.38 4.79 29.15
N TYR A 741 -26.01 4.21 30.29
CA TYR A 741 -25.00 4.73 31.19
C TYR A 741 -23.72 3.92 31.07
N VAL A 742 -22.58 4.59 31.05
CA VAL A 742 -21.24 3.98 31.00
C VAL A 742 -20.47 4.34 32.27
N PHE A 743 -19.73 3.39 32.85
CA PHE A 743 -18.78 3.68 33.92
C PHE A 743 -17.58 4.45 33.35
N HIS A 744 -17.49 5.74 33.66
CA HIS A 744 -16.52 6.64 33.04
C HIS A 744 -15.18 6.65 33.77
N ARG A 745 -15.22 6.89 35.09
CA ARG A 745 -14.03 7.07 35.93
C ARG A 745 -14.28 6.52 37.33
N LEU A 746 -13.21 5.95 37.91
CA LEU A 746 -13.17 5.56 39.32
C LEU A 746 -12.10 6.39 40.01
N TRP A 747 -12.47 7.05 41.11
CA TRP A 747 -11.61 7.95 41.86
C TRP A 747 -11.42 7.42 43.29
N MET A 748 -10.19 7.31 43.75
CA MET A 748 -9.87 6.79 45.09
C MET A 748 -9.02 7.78 45.87
N GLU A 749 -9.40 8.08 47.11
CA GLU A 749 -8.74 9.07 47.95
C GLU A 749 -7.96 8.41 49.09
N TRP A 750 -6.63 8.40 49.03
CA TRP A 750 -5.76 7.90 50.09
C TRP A 750 -4.96 9.04 50.72
N GLY A 751 -5.43 9.57 51.86
CA GLY A 751 -4.80 10.75 52.48
C GLY A 751 -4.85 11.96 51.54
N ASN A 752 -3.67 12.54 51.24
CA ASN A 752 -3.50 13.61 50.24
C ASN A 752 -3.07 13.06 48.87
N ILE A 753 -3.18 11.74 48.61
CA ILE A 753 -2.87 11.13 47.32
C ILE A 753 -4.18 10.66 46.68
N HIS A 754 -4.51 11.24 45.52
CA HIS A 754 -5.74 10.92 44.79
C HIS A 754 -5.42 10.10 43.54
N PHE A 755 -6.10 8.97 43.41
CA PHE A 755 -5.92 8.02 42.32
C PHE A 755 -7.08 8.12 41.34
N ALA A 756 -6.77 8.34 40.06
CA ALA A 756 -7.75 8.36 38.99
C ALA A 756 -7.56 7.15 38.06
N VAL A 757 -8.57 6.28 38.01
CA VAL A 757 -8.70 5.24 36.99
C VAL A 757 -9.55 5.79 35.87
N THR A 758 -8.92 6.11 34.74
CA THR A 758 -9.60 6.49 33.50
C THR A 758 -9.70 5.27 32.58
N ASN A 759 -10.77 5.17 31.79
CA ASN A 759 -11.00 4.06 30.84
C ASN A 759 -11.10 2.67 31.50
N ILE A 760 -12.08 2.52 32.40
CA ILE A 760 -12.42 1.22 33.00
C ILE A 760 -12.74 0.23 31.87
N SER A 761 -11.91 -0.81 31.74
CA SER A 761 -11.99 -1.82 30.69
C SER A 761 -12.24 -3.20 31.29
N PRO A 762 -13.18 -4.01 30.76
CA PRO A 762 -14.08 -3.70 29.65
C PRO A 762 -15.04 -2.54 29.97
N PHE A 763 -15.56 -1.87 28.93
CA PHE A 763 -16.55 -0.80 29.13
C PHE A 763 -17.82 -1.43 29.72
N PHE A 764 -18.11 -1.10 30.98
CA PHE A 764 -19.32 -1.56 31.63
C PHE A 764 -20.45 -0.58 31.34
N THR A 765 -21.53 -1.08 30.76
CA THR A 765 -22.73 -0.30 30.43
C THR A 765 -23.99 -0.95 31.00
N PHE A 766 -24.97 -0.13 31.34
CA PHE A 766 -26.32 -0.59 31.71
C PHE A 766 -27.38 0.34 31.11
N VAL A 767 -28.57 -0.20 30.88
CA VAL A 767 -29.68 0.49 30.20
C VAL A 767 -30.84 0.66 31.16
N VAL A 768 -31.38 1.87 31.21
CA VAL A 768 -32.56 2.23 32.02
C VAL A 768 -33.69 2.59 31.06
N ILE A 769 -34.87 1.98 31.23
CA ILE A 769 -36.01 2.10 30.30
C ILE A 769 -37.29 2.69 30.93
N GLU A 770 -38.15 3.23 30.08
CA GLU A 770 -39.51 3.73 30.37
C GLU A 770 -40.41 3.42 29.16
N GLU A 771 -41.50 2.66 29.33
CA GLU A 771 -42.33 2.15 28.20
C GLU A 771 -43.84 2.41 28.43
N LEU A 772 -44.51 3.04 27.45
CA LEU A 772 -45.94 3.40 27.49
C LEU A 772 -46.84 2.21 27.07
N PRO A 773 -48.13 2.17 27.46
CA PRO A 773 -49.06 1.14 26.99
C PRO A 773 -49.28 1.20 25.47
N THR A 774 -49.35 0.05 24.81
CA THR A 774 -49.48 -0.07 23.34
C THR A 774 -50.59 -1.03 22.92
N ILE A 775 -51.20 -0.79 21.75
CA ILE A 775 -52.22 -1.67 21.16
C ILE A 775 -51.71 -2.10 19.77
N THR A 776 -51.76 -3.40 19.48
CA THR A 776 -51.26 -4.01 18.24
C THR A 776 -52.27 -5.00 17.68
N ARG A 777 -52.26 -5.27 16.37
CA ARG A 777 -53.04 -6.36 15.77
C ARG A 777 -52.36 -7.70 16.08
N LYS A 778 -53.10 -8.69 16.55
CA LYS A 778 -52.61 -10.07 16.68
C LYS A 778 -52.61 -10.72 15.30
N ILE A 779 -51.47 -11.25 14.89
CA ILE A 779 -51.35 -12.09 13.70
C ILE A 779 -52.00 -13.43 14.06
N LEU A 780 -53.05 -13.82 13.35
CA LEU A 780 -53.72 -15.10 13.57
C LEU A 780 -52.81 -16.25 13.10
N GLU A 781 -52.72 -17.30 13.91
CA GLU A 781 -51.98 -18.51 13.54
C GLU A 781 -52.72 -19.25 12.42
N ILE A 782 -51.97 -19.70 11.41
CA ILE A 782 -52.50 -20.40 10.23
C ILE A 782 -53.05 -21.76 10.67
N THR A 783 -54.32 -22.05 10.37
CA THR A 783 -54.92 -23.37 10.63
C THR A 783 -54.27 -24.48 9.79
N GLU A 784 -54.25 -25.72 10.30
CA GLU A 784 -53.62 -26.86 9.61
C GLU A 784 -54.12 -27.09 8.18
N ASP A 785 -55.39 -26.77 7.89
CA ASP A 785 -55.97 -26.90 6.55
C ASP A 785 -55.47 -25.82 5.57
N GLN A 786 -55.24 -24.59 6.05
CA GLN A 786 -54.59 -23.53 5.27
C GLN A 786 -53.10 -23.88 5.03
N LEU A 787 -52.45 -24.52 6.01
CA LEU A 787 -51.08 -25.01 5.87
C LEU A 787 -50.97 -26.15 4.83
N LYS A 788 -52.00 -27.02 4.71
CA LYS A 788 -52.06 -28.05 3.66
C LYS A 788 -52.13 -27.45 2.26
N ARG A 789 -52.91 -26.38 2.06
CA ARG A 789 -53.01 -25.66 0.76
C ARG A 789 -51.65 -25.04 0.35
N LEU A 790 -50.78 -24.72 1.32
CA LEU A 790 -49.42 -24.18 1.09
C LEU A 790 -48.32 -25.24 0.87
N LYS A 791 -48.58 -26.55 1.01
CA LYS A 791 -47.55 -27.63 1.01
C LYS A 791 -46.74 -27.78 -0.29
N CYS A 792 -47.20 -27.25 -1.42
CA CYS A 792 -46.48 -27.33 -2.69
C CYS A 792 -45.48 -26.17 -2.92
N ARG A 793 -45.34 -25.25 -1.95
CA ARG A 793 -44.47 -24.06 -2.05
C ARG A 793 -43.22 -24.20 -1.18
N SER A 794 -42.15 -23.53 -1.59
CA SER A 794 -40.86 -23.61 -0.88
C SER A 794 -40.95 -22.96 0.51
N GLN A 795 -40.16 -23.49 1.45
CA GLN A 795 -40.12 -23.01 2.84
C GLN A 795 -39.68 -21.53 2.95
N ALA A 796 -38.95 -21.02 1.96
CA ALA A 796 -38.56 -19.62 1.87
C ALA A 796 -39.71 -18.70 1.44
N GLN A 797 -40.59 -19.15 0.53
CA GLN A 797 -41.77 -18.37 0.11
C GLN A 797 -42.81 -18.29 1.22
N ILE A 798 -42.99 -19.36 1.99
CA ILE A 798 -43.89 -19.38 3.15
C ILE A 798 -43.39 -18.40 4.23
N ARG A 799 -42.07 -18.36 4.48
CA ARG A 799 -41.46 -17.40 5.41
C ARG A 799 -41.57 -15.96 4.91
N ALA A 800 -41.29 -15.70 3.64
CA ALA A 800 -41.42 -14.35 3.06
C ALA A 800 -42.87 -13.83 3.16
N TRP A 801 -43.87 -14.68 2.87
CA TRP A 801 -45.27 -14.32 3.08
C TRP A 801 -45.60 -14.07 4.56
N GLN A 802 -45.08 -14.89 5.48
CA GLN A 802 -45.29 -14.68 6.93
C GLN A 802 -44.64 -13.38 7.45
N GLU A 803 -43.48 -12.99 6.90
CA GLU A 803 -42.72 -11.81 7.31
C GLU A 803 -43.29 -10.50 6.73
N ASP A 804 -43.78 -10.52 5.48
CA ASP A 804 -44.22 -9.30 4.79
C ASP A 804 -45.72 -8.97 4.98
N HIS A 805 -46.57 -9.95 5.28
CA HIS A 805 -48.00 -9.82 4.99
C HIS A 805 -48.97 -10.12 6.16
N HIS A 806 -48.48 -10.39 7.39
CA HIS A 806 -49.25 -10.37 8.65
C HIS A 806 -50.74 -10.86 8.60
N GLY A 807 -51.04 -11.94 7.84
CA GLY A 807 -52.41 -12.40 7.59
C GLY A 807 -53.24 -11.42 6.76
N ASP A 808 -52.92 -11.32 5.47
CA ASP A 808 -53.56 -10.41 4.51
C ASP A 808 -55.07 -10.59 4.47
N LEU A 809 -55.76 -9.47 4.52
CA LEU A 809 -57.19 -9.44 4.24
C LEU A 809 -57.39 -9.26 2.74
N VAL A 810 -58.42 -9.87 2.17
CA VAL A 810 -58.76 -9.68 0.74
C VAL A 810 -59.94 -8.71 0.60
N ALA A 811 -59.81 -7.73 -0.29
CA ALA A 811 -60.90 -6.79 -0.58
C ALA A 811 -62.07 -7.51 -1.26
N GLY A 812 -63.30 -7.15 -0.91
CA GLY A 812 -64.53 -7.74 -1.44
C GLY A 812 -65.11 -8.91 -0.65
N ILE A 813 -64.41 -9.41 0.39
CA ILE A 813 -64.87 -10.53 1.24
C ILE A 813 -64.85 -10.18 2.75
N GLU A 814 -65.74 -10.80 3.54
CA GLU A 814 -65.86 -10.63 5.00
C GLU A 814 -64.80 -11.45 5.76
N GLN A 815 -64.08 -10.82 6.73
CA GLN A 815 -62.98 -11.45 7.48
C GLN A 815 -62.90 -10.99 8.96
N ASP A 816 -62.34 -11.82 9.85
CA ASP A 816 -62.13 -11.54 11.29
C ASP A 816 -60.74 -10.91 11.60
N VAL A 817 -60.67 -10.02 12.59
CA VAL A 817 -59.45 -9.35 13.07
C VAL A 817 -59.39 -9.34 14.61
N VAL A 818 -58.23 -9.70 15.18
CA VAL A 818 -57.99 -9.69 16.64
C VAL A 818 -56.99 -8.60 17.03
N LEU A 819 -57.31 -7.81 18.05
CA LEU A 819 -56.49 -6.73 18.62
C LEU A 819 -55.92 -7.15 19.98
N LYS A 820 -54.61 -6.96 20.19
CA LYS A 820 -53.87 -7.24 21.44
C LYS A 820 -53.39 -5.94 22.09
N ILE A 821 -53.70 -5.77 23.37
CA ILE A 821 -53.37 -4.59 24.18
C ILE A 821 -52.27 -4.98 25.17
N PHE A 822 -51.22 -4.17 25.30
CA PHE A 822 -50.11 -4.33 26.24
C PHE A 822 -50.02 -3.12 27.18
N SER A 823 -49.89 -3.36 28.49
CA SER A 823 -49.99 -2.32 29.51
C SER A 823 -48.71 -1.48 29.74
N GLY A 824 -47.56 -1.88 29.19
CA GLY A 824 -46.28 -1.18 29.43
C GLY A 824 -45.97 -1.05 30.92
N SER A 825 -45.37 0.06 31.35
CA SER A 825 -45.10 0.32 32.76
C SER A 825 -46.35 0.71 33.59
N SER A 826 -47.57 0.67 33.04
CA SER A 826 -48.83 1.14 33.66
C SER A 826 -49.78 0.00 34.09
N SER A 827 -50.77 0.29 34.94
CA SER A 827 -51.82 -0.65 35.39
C SER A 827 -53.23 -0.13 35.09
N PHE A 828 -54.18 -1.00 34.70
CA PHE A 828 -55.56 -0.63 34.28
C PHE A 828 -56.66 -1.35 35.08
N SER A 829 -57.81 -0.71 35.30
CA SER A 829 -59.01 -1.26 35.99
C SER A 829 -60.12 -1.71 35.02
N ASN A 830 -61.06 -2.54 35.50
CA ASN A 830 -62.18 -3.15 34.73
C ASN A 830 -63.22 -2.19 34.12
N GLU A 831 -63.16 -0.88 34.35
CA GLU A 831 -64.15 0.10 33.84
C GLU A 831 -63.68 0.86 32.58
N THR A 832 -62.57 0.44 31.98
CA THR A 832 -61.93 1.20 30.92
C THR A 832 -62.54 0.88 29.54
N VAL A 833 -63.10 1.88 28.83
CA VAL A 833 -63.75 1.72 27.50
C VAL A 833 -62.91 2.34 26.38
N ILE A 834 -62.81 1.69 25.23
CA ILE A 834 -62.16 2.19 24.00
C ILE A 834 -63.16 2.29 22.84
N THR A 835 -62.95 3.26 21.94
CA THR A 835 -63.78 3.48 20.75
C THR A 835 -62.98 3.25 19.47
N LEU A 836 -63.49 2.44 18.54
CA LEU A 836 -62.88 2.11 17.24
C LEU A 836 -63.61 2.86 16.11
N LYS A 837 -62.86 3.58 15.25
CA LYS A 837 -63.38 4.29 14.06
C LYS A 837 -62.68 3.82 12.78
N ALA A 838 -63.43 3.35 11.79
CA ALA A 838 -62.92 2.89 10.51
C ALA A 838 -62.66 4.03 9.51
N SER A 839 -61.68 3.83 8.62
CA SER A 839 -61.45 4.69 7.46
C SER A 839 -62.48 4.48 6.36
N ARG A 840 -62.69 5.48 5.50
CA ARG A 840 -63.60 5.40 4.34
C ARG A 840 -63.35 4.15 3.49
N GLY A 841 -64.39 3.37 3.24
CA GLY A 841 -64.33 2.13 2.45
C GLY A 841 -64.11 0.85 3.27
N LEU A 842 -63.81 0.97 4.57
CA LEU A 842 -63.76 -0.13 5.54
C LEU A 842 -65.00 -0.08 6.43
N LYS A 843 -65.65 -1.23 6.66
CA LYS A 843 -66.75 -1.36 7.62
C LYS A 843 -66.42 -2.39 8.70
N LEU A 844 -66.95 -2.18 9.91
CA LEU A 844 -66.70 -2.98 11.10
C LEU A 844 -67.99 -3.59 11.66
N LYS A 845 -67.87 -4.73 12.34
CA LYS A 845 -68.95 -5.40 13.08
C LYS A 845 -68.37 -6.05 14.35
N LYS A 846 -69.06 -5.92 15.50
CA LYS A 846 -68.55 -6.38 16.81
C LYS A 846 -68.69 -7.89 17.01
N ASP A 847 -69.86 -8.41 16.72
CA ASP A 847 -70.21 -9.84 16.85
C ASP A 847 -71.35 -10.18 15.89
N ASP A 848 -71.62 -11.47 15.65
CA ASP A 848 -72.62 -11.95 14.69
C ASP A 848 -74.05 -11.50 15.03
N SER A 849 -74.32 -11.17 16.30
CA SER A 849 -75.59 -10.64 16.78
C SER A 849 -75.93 -9.23 16.30
N ASP A 850 -74.98 -8.47 15.75
CA ASP A 850 -75.23 -7.12 15.20
C ASP A 850 -75.73 -7.19 13.74
N PRO A 851 -76.91 -6.65 13.39
CA PRO A 851 -77.48 -6.81 12.05
C PRO A 851 -76.88 -5.90 10.97
N SER A 852 -76.05 -4.90 11.32
CA SER A 852 -75.59 -3.87 10.37
C SER A 852 -74.08 -3.59 10.44
N TRP A 853 -73.45 -3.42 9.28
CA TRP A 853 -72.07 -2.96 9.14
C TRP A 853 -71.94 -1.45 9.43
N GLN A 854 -71.06 -1.07 10.35
CA GLN A 854 -70.91 0.31 10.83
C GLN A 854 -69.46 0.84 10.68
N GLU A 855 -69.28 2.16 10.72
CA GLU A 855 -67.97 2.80 10.67
C GLU A 855 -67.36 3.05 12.07
N GLU A 856 -68.14 2.93 13.15
CA GLU A 856 -67.68 3.18 14.54
C GLU A 856 -68.28 2.18 15.54
N VAL A 857 -67.45 1.63 16.45
CA VAL A 857 -67.84 0.60 17.45
C VAL A 857 -67.15 0.85 18.81
N GLN A 858 -67.82 0.60 19.95
CA GLN A 858 -67.27 0.74 21.31
C GLN A 858 -67.04 -0.61 22.03
N ILE A 859 -65.92 -0.73 22.77
CA ILE A 859 -65.46 -1.99 23.42
C ILE A 859 -64.93 -1.73 24.85
N MET A 860 -65.24 -2.61 25.81
CA MET A 860 -64.76 -2.55 27.20
C MET A 860 -63.51 -3.43 27.42
N LEU A 861 -62.57 -2.99 28.27
CA LEU A 861 -61.29 -3.67 28.57
C LEU A 861 -61.27 -4.42 29.91
N PRO A 862 -60.50 -5.53 30.01
CA PRO A 862 -60.27 -6.24 31.28
C PRO A 862 -59.17 -5.58 32.16
N GLU A 863 -59.14 -5.91 33.46
CA GLU A 863 -58.13 -5.48 34.45
C GLU A 863 -56.72 -6.02 34.15
N MET A 864 -55.67 -5.17 34.24
CA MET A 864 -54.29 -5.50 33.83
C MET A 864 -53.19 -4.90 34.75
N LYS A 865 -52.17 -5.72 35.09
CA LYS A 865 -50.92 -5.33 35.82
C LYS A 865 -49.86 -4.73 34.88
N PRO A 866 -48.78 -4.07 35.37
CA PRO A 866 -47.66 -3.63 34.53
C PRO A 866 -47.04 -4.79 33.76
N PHE A 867 -46.70 -4.55 32.49
CA PHE A 867 -46.17 -5.50 31.52
C PHE A 867 -47.08 -6.73 31.25
N SER A 868 -48.41 -6.57 31.26
CA SER A 868 -49.39 -7.62 30.93
C SER A 868 -50.22 -7.30 29.67
N SER A 869 -50.96 -8.29 29.13
CA SER A 869 -51.68 -8.15 27.85
C SER A 869 -53.07 -8.79 27.80
N ALA A 870 -53.97 -8.24 26.97
CA ALA A 870 -55.34 -8.72 26.71
C ALA A 870 -55.69 -8.73 25.20
N GLU A 871 -56.69 -9.51 24.77
CA GLU A 871 -57.09 -9.70 23.35
C GLU A 871 -58.59 -9.46 23.08
N ILE A 872 -58.93 -8.92 21.91
CA ILE A 872 -60.30 -8.50 21.49
C ILE A 872 -60.54 -8.83 20.01
N SER A 873 -61.67 -9.44 19.64
CA SER A 873 -62.01 -9.81 18.24
C SER A 873 -63.08 -8.89 17.61
N ILE A 874 -62.95 -8.58 16.30
CA ILE A 874 -63.89 -7.78 15.48
C ILE A 874 -63.95 -8.28 14.02
N LYS A 875 -65.06 -8.05 13.31
CA LYS A 875 -65.26 -8.38 11.88
C LYS A 875 -65.07 -7.17 10.96
N VAL A 876 -64.50 -7.38 9.76
CA VAL A 876 -64.18 -6.31 8.79
C VAL A 876 -64.46 -6.68 7.33
N ILE A 877 -64.84 -5.69 6.51
CA ILE A 877 -64.96 -5.81 5.03
C ILE A 877 -64.53 -4.53 4.32
N ALA A 878 -63.78 -4.66 3.22
CA ALA A 878 -63.30 -3.54 2.38
C ALA A 878 -63.77 -3.66 0.93
N GLN A 879 -64.00 -2.54 0.25
CA GLN A 879 -64.46 -2.49 -1.15
C GLN A 879 -63.32 -2.77 -2.16
N PHE A 880 -63.56 -3.62 -3.17
CA PHE A 880 -62.59 -3.87 -4.25
C PHE A 880 -62.52 -2.68 -5.22
N GLN A 881 -61.33 -2.11 -5.38
CA GLN A 881 -61.05 -0.99 -6.29
C GLN A 881 -60.04 -1.39 -7.37
N LEU A 882 -60.17 -0.82 -8.57
CA LEU A 882 -59.28 -1.11 -9.70
C LEU A 882 -57.82 -0.70 -9.40
N GLN A 883 -56.91 -1.67 -9.46
CA GLN A 883 -55.47 -1.45 -9.24
C GLN A 883 -54.66 -1.88 -10.45
N LYS A 884 -53.53 -1.19 -10.69
CA LYS A 884 -52.57 -1.51 -11.78
C LYS A 884 -51.57 -2.59 -11.39
N ASN A 885 -51.47 -2.91 -10.11
CA ASN A 885 -50.47 -3.78 -9.51
C ASN A 885 -51.04 -4.48 -8.28
N ALA A 886 -50.29 -5.44 -7.73
CA ALA A 886 -50.66 -6.26 -6.58
C ALA A 886 -50.57 -5.52 -5.22
N ASN A 887 -50.56 -4.19 -5.19
CA ASN A 887 -50.26 -3.45 -3.96
C ASN A 887 -51.45 -3.51 -2.99
N PRO A 888 -51.25 -3.84 -1.71
CA PRO A 888 -52.34 -3.78 -0.73
C PRO A 888 -52.87 -2.35 -0.57
N VAL A 889 -54.19 -2.23 -0.38
CA VAL A 889 -54.85 -0.99 0.02
C VAL A 889 -54.86 -0.91 1.53
N GLU A 890 -54.28 0.17 2.05
CA GLU A 890 -54.21 0.42 3.47
C GLU A 890 -55.48 1.12 3.97
N HIS A 891 -56.16 0.46 4.90
CA HIS A 891 -57.25 1.03 5.69
C HIS A 891 -56.80 1.22 7.14
N PHE A 892 -57.45 2.13 7.86
CA PHE A 892 -57.09 2.43 9.25
C PHE A 892 -58.28 2.24 10.19
N ILE A 893 -58.01 1.63 11.34
CA ILE A 893 -58.89 1.68 12.50
C ILE A 893 -58.26 2.64 13.52
N THR A 894 -58.94 3.75 13.80
CA THR A 894 -58.53 4.73 14.80
C THR A 894 -59.16 4.40 16.14
N ILE A 895 -58.32 4.15 17.15
CA ILE A 895 -58.69 3.82 18.52
C ILE A 895 -58.56 5.05 19.41
N LEU A 896 -59.64 5.42 20.07
CA LEU A 896 -59.67 6.46 21.09
C LEU A 896 -59.53 5.79 22.46
N CYS A 897 -58.45 6.11 23.17
CA CYS A 897 -58.11 5.52 24.47
C CYS A 897 -58.26 6.57 25.60
N PRO A 898 -58.78 6.21 26.79
CA PRO A 898 -58.93 7.14 27.91
C PRO A 898 -57.62 7.68 28.50
N TRP A 899 -56.53 6.93 28.38
CA TRP A 899 -55.24 7.24 29.02
C TRP A 899 -54.23 7.96 28.11
N SER A 900 -54.60 8.26 26.86
CA SER A 900 -53.76 8.96 25.88
C SER A 900 -54.58 10.03 25.19
N SER A 901 -54.07 11.27 25.14
CA SER A 901 -54.67 12.33 24.33
C SER A 901 -54.52 12.08 22.82
N ASN A 902 -53.64 11.14 22.44
CA ASN A 902 -53.36 10.79 21.06
C ASN A 902 -54.15 9.54 20.67
N ALA A 903 -54.95 9.65 19.61
CA ALA A 903 -55.65 8.53 19.00
C ALA A 903 -54.64 7.55 18.38
N VAL A 904 -54.77 6.26 18.69
CA VAL A 904 -53.90 5.20 18.18
C VAL A 904 -54.48 4.70 16.86
N ARG A 905 -53.75 4.79 15.75
CA ARG A 905 -54.20 4.26 14.46
C ARG A 905 -53.56 2.90 14.18
N ILE A 906 -54.39 1.91 13.89
CA ILE A 906 -53.96 0.59 13.43
C ILE A 906 -54.18 0.52 11.92
N SER A 907 -53.11 0.23 11.20
CA SER A 907 -53.14 -0.05 9.76
C SER A 907 -53.58 -1.49 9.51
N ILE A 908 -54.48 -1.67 8.55
CA ILE A 908 -54.95 -2.96 8.07
C ILE A 908 -54.90 -2.94 6.54
N GLN A 909 -54.21 -3.91 5.97
CA GLN A 909 -53.94 -3.98 4.54
C GLN A 909 -54.87 -5.00 3.86
N PHE A 910 -55.49 -4.58 2.76
CA PHE A 910 -56.35 -5.42 1.93
C PHE A 910 -55.76 -5.64 0.54
N LEU A 911 -55.50 -6.88 0.16
CA LEU A 911 -55.06 -7.25 -1.19
C LEU A 911 -56.24 -7.28 -2.17
N PRO A 912 -56.03 -6.89 -3.44
CA PRO A 912 -57.01 -7.15 -4.48
C PRO A 912 -57.10 -8.66 -4.79
N PRO A 913 -58.28 -9.20 -5.16
CA PRO A 913 -58.40 -10.57 -5.66
C PRO A 913 -57.47 -10.87 -6.85
N PHE A 914 -57.39 -9.95 -7.81
CA PHE A 914 -56.52 -9.98 -8.99
C PHE A 914 -56.34 -8.57 -9.56
N PHE A 915 -55.38 -8.39 -10.48
CA PHE A 915 -55.23 -7.18 -11.31
C PHE A 915 -55.02 -7.53 -12.78
N ILE A 916 -55.35 -6.61 -13.70
CA ILE A 916 -55.20 -6.81 -15.16
C ILE A 916 -53.98 -6.07 -15.69
N THR A 917 -53.15 -6.74 -16.50
CA THR A 917 -52.16 -6.08 -17.35
C THR A 917 -52.50 -6.26 -18.82
N GLN A 918 -52.11 -5.27 -19.63
CA GLN A 918 -52.33 -5.23 -21.07
C GLN A 918 -51.00 -5.17 -21.80
N LYS A 919 -50.86 -5.95 -22.88
CA LYS A 919 -49.69 -5.92 -23.76
C LYS A 919 -50.13 -5.90 -25.22
N LEU A 920 -49.47 -5.05 -26.00
CA LEU A 920 -49.62 -5.03 -27.45
C LEU A 920 -48.44 -5.77 -28.10
N ASN A 921 -48.74 -6.86 -28.78
CA ASN A 921 -47.77 -7.63 -29.55
C ASN A 921 -47.93 -7.31 -31.05
N THR A 922 -46.81 -7.16 -31.77
CA THR A 922 -46.79 -6.82 -33.20
C THR A 922 -46.02 -7.86 -33.99
N CYS A 923 -46.61 -8.41 -35.05
CA CYS A 923 -45.96 -9.31 -35.99
C CYS A 923 -46.03 -8.72 -37.41
N GLY A 924 -44.96 -8.06 -37.85
CA GLY A 924 -45.00 -7.28 -39.09
C GLY A 924 -45.95 -6.10 -38.93
N ILE A 925 -47.09 -6.11 -39.63
CA ILE A 925 -48.16 -5.10 -39.51
C ILE A 925 -49.33 -5.55 -38.63
N ARG A 926 -49.47 -6.85 -38.34
CA ARG A 926 -50.57 -7.41 -37.54
C ARG A 926 -50.41 -7.10 -36.05
N LYS A 927 -51.53 -6.88 -35.36
CA LYS A 927 -51.60 -6.43 -33.96
C LYS A 927 -52.40 -7.42 -33.11
N TYR A 928 -51.84 -7.77 -31.96
CA TYR A 928 -52.44 -8.68 -30.99
C TYR A 928 -52.48 -8.02 -29.61
N ILE A 929 -53.66 -8.03 -28.98
CA ILE A 929 -53.86 -7.54 -27.62
C ILE A 929 -53.87 -8.75 -26.68
N GLU A 930 -52.93 -8.76 -25.75
CA GLU A 930 -52.86 -9.75 -24.68
C GLU A 930 -53.28 -9.09 -23.36
N LEU A 931 -54.36 -9.58 -22.75
CA LEU A 931 -54.81 -9.17 -21.41
C LEU A 931 -54.54 -10.30 -20.43
N ILE A 932 -53.82 -9.99 -19.37
CA ILE A 932 -53.39 -10.98 -18.38
C ILE A 932 -54.01 -10.59 -17.04
N ALA A 933 -54.88 -11.45 -16.53
CA ALA A 933 -55.38 -11.36 -15.17
C ALA A 933 -54.40 -12.08 -14.24
N HIS A 934 -53.88 -11.34 -13.27
CA HIS A 934 -52.84 -11.79 -12.35
C HIS A 934 -53.40 -12.09 -10.98
N GLY A 935 -53.20 -13.32 -10.50
CA GLY A 935 -53.56 -13.72 -9.14
C GLY A 935 -52.61 -13.15 -8.11
N VAL A 936 -53.17 -12.54 -7.07
CA VAL A 936 -52.39 -11.91 -5.99
C VAL A 936 -52.47 -12.72 -4.70
N THR A 937 -53.60 -13.40 -4.48
CA THR A 937 -53.91 -14.07 -3.23
C THR A 937 -53.33 -15.49 -3.19
N LEU A 938 -52.62 -15.80 -2.09
CA LEU A 938 -51.92 -17.07 -1.91
C LEU A 938 -52.81 -18.20 -1.38
N LEU A 939 -53.88 -17.85 -0.66
CA LEU A 939 -54.77 -18.80 0.03
C LEU A 939 -56.15 -18.89 -0.62
N GLN A 940 -56.57 -17.84 -1.31
CA GLN A 940 -57.87 -17.74 -1.96
C GLN A 940 -57.75 -18.08 -3.45
N LYS A 941 -58.74 -18.81 -3.97
CA LYS A 941 -58.83 -19.19 -5.37
C LYS A 941 -60.08 -18.58 -5.99
N PHE A 942 -59.91 -17.90 -7.12
CA PHE A 942 -61.01 -17.25 -7.83
C PHE A 942 -61.28 -17.95 -9.17
N LEU A 943 -62.54 -18.27 -9.43
CA LEU A 943 -63.01 -18.72 -10.74
C LEU A 943 -63.33 -17.51 -11.61
N ILE A 944 -62.82 -17.46 -12.84
CA ILE A 944 -63.12 -16.44 -13.84
C ILE A 944 -63.98 -17.02 -14.96
N THR A 945 -65.10 -16.36 -15.23
CA THR A 945 -66.05 -16.71 -16.29
C THR A 945 -66.46 -15.47 -17.10
N ASN A 946 -67.18 -15.70 -18.21
CA ASN A 946 -67.79 -14.65 -19.04
C ASN A 946 -66.82 -13.55 -19.57
N VAL A 947 -65.62 -13.95 -20.00
CA VAL A 947 -64.59 -13.02 -20.46
C VAL A 947 -64.91 -12.46 -21.84
N LYS A 948 -64.94 -11.13 -21.99
CA LYS A 948 -65.21 -10.43 -23.26
C LYS A 948 -64.31 -9.22 -23.46
N LEU A 949 -64.02 -8.91 -24.72
CA LEU A 949 -63.33 -7.68 -25.15
C LEU A 949 -64.17 -6.99 -26.22
N GLU A 950 -64.61 -5.77 -25.94
CA GLU A 950 -65.51 -4.99 -26.79
C GLU A 950 -64.88 -3.64 -27.17
N LEU A 951 -65.22 -3.14 -28.35
CA LEU A 951 -64.79 -1.83 -28.84
C LEU A 951 -65.75 -0.74 -28.35
N ALA A 952 -65.21 0.22 -27.60
CA ALA A 952 -65.98 1.37 -27.13
C ALA A 952 -66.03 2.53 -28.15
N ASP A 953 -65.23 2.47 -29.22
CA ASP A 953 -65.10 3.52 -30.24
C ASP A 953 -65.92 3.27 -31.52
N GLN A 954 -66.86 2.33 -31.50
CA GLN A 954 -67.85 2.06 -32.58
C GLN A 954 -67.25 1.80 -33.98
N LYS A 955 -65.97 1.42 -34.08
CA LYS A 955 -65.35 1.00 -35.35
C LYS A 955 -65.78 -0.42 -35.72
N ASP A 956 -66.02 -0.67 -37.01
CA ASP A 956 -66.41 -1.99 -37.54
C ASP A 956 -65.16 -2.87 -37.79
N VAL A 957 -64.49 -3.27 -36.71
CA VAL A 957 -63.29 -4.14 -36.73
C VAL A 957 -63.53 -5.37 -35.86
N VAL A 958 -63.33 -6.55 -36.43
CA VAL A 958 -63.51 -7.82 -35.71
C VAL A 958 -62.30 -8.08 -34.79
N LEU A 959 -62.57 -8.32 -33.51
CA LEU A 959 -61.58 -8.80 -32.55
C LEU A 959 -61.69 -10.33 -32.45
N GLN A 960 -60.72 -11.05 -33.01
CA GLN A 960 -60.73 -12.51 -32.97
C GLN A 960 -59.99 -13.01 -31.72
N GLN A 961 -60.71 -13.66 -30.80
CA GLN A 961 -60.08 -14.32 -29.65
C GLN A 961 -59.29 -15.55 -30.11
N LEU A 962 -58.05 -15.66 -29.64
CA LEU A 962 -57.14 -16.77 -29.92
C LEU A 962 -57.02 -17.65 -28.68
N GLY A 963 -57.67 -18.81 -28.68
CA GLY A 963 -57.67 -19.80 -27.59
C GLY A 963 -59.05 -20.37 -27.28
N PRO A 964 -59.16 -21.47 -26.50
CA PRO A 964 -60.45 -22.07 -26.14
C PRO A 964 -61.18 -21.24 -25.06
N ALA A 965 -62.49 -21.00 -25.23
CA ALA A 965 -63.36 -20.39 -24.23
C ALA A 965 -63.66 -21.39 -23.10
N LYS A 966 -62.77 -21.49 -22.12
CA LYS A 966 -62.93 -22.31 -20.91
C LYS A 966 -62.88 -21.42 -19.68
N ASP A 967 -63.55 -21.86 -18.62
CA ASP A 967 -63.44 -21.26 -17.29
C ASP A 967 -61.99 -21.38 -16.80
N LEU A 968 -61.42 -20.27 -16.35
CA LEU A 968 -60.05 -20.21 -15.88
C LEU A 968 -60.02 -19.90 -14.39
N PHE A 969 -59.04 -20.46 -13.68
CA PHE A 969 -58.82 -20.16 -12.28
C PHE A 969 -57.64 -19.24 -12.12
N ILE A 970 -57.73 -18.36 -11.13
CA ILE A 970 -56.64 -17.50 -10.72
C ILE A 970 -56.33 -17.75 -9.25
N GLU A 971 -55.04 -17.93 -8.99
CA GLU A 971 -54.41 -18.00 -7.68
C GLU A 971 -53.00 -17.40 -7.82
N ALA A 972 -52.31 -17.15 -6.70
CA ALA A 972 -50.93 -16.68 -6.77
C ALA A 972 -50.07 -17.58 -7.68
N ASP A 973 -49.33 -16.96 -8.61
CA ASP A 973 -48.52 -17.61 -9.67
C ASP A 973 -49.28 -18.25 -10.85
N ILE A 974 -50.61 -18.37 -10.78
CA ILE A 974 -51.43 -18.80 -11.92
C ILE A 974 -52.15 -17.58 -12.50
N ASN A 975 -51.63 -17.10 -13.62
CA ASN A 975 -52.23 -15.99 -14.37
C ASN A 975 -53.07 -16.51 -15.52
N ALA A 976 -54.20 -15.87 -15.78
CA ALA A 976 -55.02 -16.13 -16.97
C ALA A 976 -54.67 -15.11 -18.05
N SER A 977 -54.07 -15.55 -19.15
CA SER A 977 -53.78 -14.71 -20.33
C SER A 977 -54.80 -14.96 -21.42
N PHE A 978 -55.32 -13.88 -21.98
CA PHE A 978 -56.30 -13.87 -23.05
C PHE A 978 -55.78 -13.04 -24.21
N LEU A 979 -55.74 -13.61 -25.41
CA LEU A 979 -55.16 -13.00 -26.60
C LEU A 979 -56.24 -12.73 -27.66
N TRP A 980 -56.25 -11.52 -28.21
CA TRP A 980 -57.11 -11.15 -29.34
C TRP A 980 -56.27 -10.61 -30.51
N GLU A 981 -56.58 -11.03 -31.73
CA GLU A 981 -56.07 -10.42 -32.95
C GLU A 981 -57.02 -9.31 -33.42
N ILE A 982 -56.46 -8.15 -33.77
CA ILE A 982 -57.19 -7.07 -34.43
C ILE A 982 -57.21 -7.40 -35.92
N MET A 983 -58.37 -7.77 -36.46
CA MET A 983 -58.51 -8.25 -37.84
C MET A 983 -58.58 -7.09 -38.86
N THR A 984 -57.54 -6.26 -38.92
CA THR A 984 -57.37 -5.23 -39.96
C THR A 984 -55.90 -5.01 -40.31
N GLU A 985 -55.62 -4.83 -41.59
CA GLU A 985 -54.29 -4.47 -42.11
C GLU A 985 -54.20 -2.98 -42.50
N ASP A 986 -55.33 -2.25 -42.49
CA ASP A 986 -55.38 -0.82 -42.80
C ASP A 986 -55.07 0.01 -41.55
N PRO A 987 -53.99 0.82 -41.54
CA PRO A 987 -53.64 1.65 -40.39
C PRO A 987 -54.74 2.65 -40.00
N ASN A 988 -55.61 3.07 -40.93
CA ASN A 988 -56.69 4.02 -40.63
C ASN A 988 -57.85 3.39 -39.83
N GLN A 989 -58.02 2.06 -39.92
CA GLN A 989 -59.10 1.33 -39.27
C GLN A 989 -58.75 0.89 -37.84
N LEU A 990 -57.51 1.06 -37.39
CA LEU A 990 -57.04 0.61 -36.08
C LEU A 990 -57.87 1.20 -34.91
N PRO A 991 -58.48 0.37 -34.04
CA PRO A 991 -59.28 0.83 -32.89
C PRO A 991 -58.43 1.43 -31.77
N SER A 992 -59.02 2.34 -31.02
CA SER A 992 -58.36 3.17 -30.00
C SER A 992 -58.90 2.95 -28.59
N HIS A 993 -60.10 2.38 -28.44
CA HIS A 993 -60.78 2.27 -27.14
C HIS A 993 -61.43 0.90 -26.90
N PHE A 994 -61.08 0.25 -25.79
CA PHE A 994 -61.44 -1.14 -25.50
C PHE A 994 -62.02 -1.28 -24.08
N ILE A 995 -63.04 -2.13 -23.93
CA ILE A 995 -63.64 -2.52 -22.65
C ILE A 995 -63.47 -4.03 -22.47
N PHE A 996 -62.81 -4.41 -21.38
CA PHE A 996 -62.62 -5.78 -20.96
C PHE A 996 -63.51 -6.08 -19.76
N SER A 997 -64.32 -7.14 -19.83
CA SER A 997 -65.25 -7.54 -18.77
C SER A 997 -65.10 -9.02 -18.42
N LEU A 998 -65.26 -9.33 -17.12
CA LEU A 998 -65.28 -10.70 -16.59
C LEU A 998 -66.10 -10.80 -15.30
N ASP A 999 -66.53 -12.02 -14.98
CA ASP A 999 -67.15 -12.36 -13.70
C ASP A 999 -66.18 -13.19 -12.86
N TYR A 1000 -66.19 -13.00 -11.54
CA TYR A 1000 -65.35 -13.73 -10.60
C TYR A 1000 -66.07 -14.17 -9.33
N GLN A 1001 -65.69 -15.34 -8.79
CA GLN A 1001 -66.27 -15.90 -7.58
C GLN A 1001 -65.19 -16.57 -6.73
N LEU A 1002 -65.25 -16.38 -5.39
CA LEU A 1002 -64.38 -17.09 -4.46
C LEU A 1002 -64.81 -18.56 -4.35
N ILE A 1003 -63.86 -19.46 -4.50
CA ILE A 1003 -64.07 -20.89 -4.32
C ILE A 1003 -63.65 -21.28 -2.91
N ASP A 1004 -64.62 -21.58 -2.05
CA ASP A 1004 -64.39 -22.17 -0.73
C ASP A 1004 -65.55 -23.12 -0.37
N ASP A 1005 -65.49 -23.74 0.81
CA ASP A 1005 -66.52 -24.71 1.26
C ASP A 1005 -67.91 -24.07 1.48
N VAL A 1006 -67.97 -22.73 1.51
CA VAL A 1006 -69.20 -21.94 1.63
C VAL A 1006 -69.52 -21.27 0.29
N PRO A 1007 -70.78 -21.29 -0.20
CA PRO A 1007 -71.15 -20.60 -1.43
C PRO A 1007 -71.08 -19.08 -1.24
N HIS A 1008 -70.33 -18.40 -2.12
CA HIS A 1008 -70.18 -16.94 -2.17
C HIS A 1008 -70.90 -16.36 -3.39
N ASP A 1009 -71.26 -15.08 -3.35
CA ASP A 1009 -71.91 -14.38 -4.47
C ASP A 1009 -70.95 -14.16 -5.65
N VAL A 1010 -71.50 -14.14 -6.88
CA VAL A 1010 -70.74 -13.81 -8.10
C VAL A 1010 -70.55 -12.30 -8.20
N LEU A 1011 -69.30 -11.87 -8.40
CA LEU A 1011 -68.90 -10.47 -8.48
C LEU A 1011 -68.50 -10.11 -9.92
N HIS A 1012 -68.88 -8.92 -10.38
CA HIS A 1012 -68.63 -8.45 -11.75
C HIS A 1012 -67.46 -7.45 -11.81
N PHE A 1013 -66.60 -7.56 -12.83
CA PHE A 1013 -65.41 -6.72 -13.00
C PHE A 1013 -65.29 -6.15 -14.42
N ASN A 1014 -64.96 -4.86 -14.52
CA ASN A 1014 -64.76 -4.13 -15.79
C ASN A 1014 -63.43 -3.36 -15.79
N TYR A 1015 -62.72 -3.40 -16.92
CA TYR A 1015 -61.45 -2.72 -17.17
C TYR A 1015 -61.46 -2.03 -18.55
N GLU A 1016 -61.30 -0.71 -18.57
CA GLU A 1016 -61.31 0.11 -19.78
C GLU A 1016 -59.90 0.65 -20.10
N PHE A 1017 -59.48 0.57 -21.37
CA PHE A 1017 -58.16 1.02 -21.80
C PHE A 1017 -58.11 1.58 -23.23
N LYS A 1018 -57.11 2.43 -23.51
CA LYS A 1018 -56.92 3.10 -24.81
C LYS A 1018 -55.53 2.81 -25.42
N LEU A 1019 -55.47 2.60 -26.73
CA LEU A 1019 -54.24 2.42 -27.51
C LEU A 1019 -54.11 3.52 -28.57
N ASN A 1020 -52.95 4.18 -28.61
CA ASN A 1020 -52.67 5.28 -29.54
C ASN A 1020 -51.38 5.00 -30.34
N HIS A 1021 -51.31 5.50 -31.58
CA HIS A 1021 -50.11 5.54 -32.43
C HIS A 1021 -49.35 4.21 -32.57
N TYR A 1022 -50.04 3.09 -32.76
CA TYR A 1022 -49.43 1.76 -32.69
C TYR A 1022 -49.29 1.02 -34.03
N GLU A 1023 -49.50 1.69 -35.16
CA GLU A 1023 -49.20 1.14 -36.50
C GLU A 1023 -47.69 0.88 -36.68
N THR A 1024 -47.31 -0.08 -37.52
CA THR A 1024 -45.88 -0.40 -37.74
C THR A 1024 -45.25 0.55 -38.76
N LEU A 1025 -44.35 1.44 -38.33
CA LEU A 1025 -43.67 2.41 -39.18
C LEU A 1025 -42.36 1.88 -39.77
N TYR A 1026 -41.54 1.17 -38.97
CA TYR A 1026 -40.22 0.69 -39.40
C TYR A 1026 -40.00 -0.80 -39.10
N ALA A 1027 -39.29 -1.48 -39.99
CA ALA A 1027 -38.83 -2.85 -39.81
C ALA A 1027 -37.29 -2.92 -39.79
N LEU A 1028 -36.74 -3.52 -38.73
CA LEU A 1028 -35.30 -3.72 -38.52
C LEU A 1028 -34.90 -5.16 -38.83
N ARG A 1029 -33.80 -5.33 -39.55
CA ARG A 1029 -33.14 -6.63 -39.80
C ARG A 1029 -31.66 -6.53 -39.49
N ALA A 1030 -31.13 -7.46 -38.69
CA ALA A 1030 -29.72 -7.57 -38.37
C ALA A 1030 -29.22 -8.97 -38.75
N ARG A 1031 -27.97 -9.06 -39.23
CA ARG A 1031 -27.27 -10.34 -39.48
C ARG A 1031 -25.77 -10.16 -39.25
N ILE A 1032 -25.08 -11.23 -38.88
CA ILE A 1032 -23.63 -11.23 -38.65
C ILE A 1032 -22.97 -12.12 -39.70
N GLU A 1033 -21.91 -11.62 -40.34
CA GLU A 1033 -21.13 -12.32 -41.35
C GLU A 1033 -19.65 -12.45 -40.91
N PRO A 1034 -18.97 -13.57 -41.22
CA PRO A 1034 -17.55 -13.74 -40.94
C PRO A 1034 -16.66 -12.83 -41.80
N PRO A 1035 -15.39 -12.62 -41.42
CA PRO A 1035 -14.46 -11.79 -42.19
C PRO A 1035 -14.13 -12.43 -43.55
N PRO A 1036 -13.69 -11.64 -44.55
CA PRO A 1036 -13.47 -12.15 -45.90
C PRO A 1036 -12.35 -13.20 -45.87
N GLY A 1037 -12.62 -14.39 -46.41
CA GLY A 1037 -11.70 -15.54 -46.36
C GLY A 1037 -11.94 -16.53 -45.21
N SER A 1038 -12.92 -16.28 -44.34
CA SER A 1038 -13.39 -17.25 -43.33
C SER A 1038 -14.84 -17.66 -43.62
N GLU A 1039 -15.14 -18.97 -43.61
CA GLU A 1039 -16.51 -19.46 -43.82
C GLU A 1039 -17.39 -19.34 -42.56
N PHE A 1040 -16.77 -19.28 -41.37
CA PHE A 1040 -17.47 -19.29 -40.08
C PHE A 1040 -17.04 -18.14 -39.17
N CYS A 1041 -17.95 -17.69 -38.30
CA CYS A 1041 -17.63 -16.78 -37.21
C CYS A 1041 -16.85 -17.56 -36.13
N ARG A 1042 -15.77 -16.99 -35.59
CA ARG A 1042 -14.97 -17.62 -34.54
C ARG A 1042 -14.79 -16.69 -33.34
N ALA A 1043 -14.88 -17.25 -32.14
CA ALA A 1043 -14.57 -16.54 -30.91
C ALA A 1043 -13.16 -15.96 -31.00
N GLY A 1044 -13.01 -14.67 -30.71
CA GLY A 1044 -11.72 -13.99 -30.85
C GLY A 1044 -11.50 -13.28 -32.20
N ASN A 1045 -12.23 -13.61 -33.26
CA ASN A 1045 -12.03 -13.05 -34.61
C ASN A 1045 -13.01 -11.93 -34.93
N MET A 1046 -12.60 -11.05 -35.85
CA MET A 1046 -13.42 -9.91 -36.27
C MET A 1046 -14.55 -10.36 -37.21
N CYS A 1047 -15.80 -9.97 -36.96
CA CYS A 1047 -16.99 -10.25 -37.79
C CYS A 1047 -17.74 -8.96 -38.12
N PHE A 1048 -18.64 -8.99 -39.10
CA PHE A 1048 -19.41 -7.81 -39.53
C PHE A 1048 -20.89 -7.93 -39.18
N LEU A 1049 -21.42 -6.97 -38.41
CA LEU A 1049 -22.84 -6.82 -38.13
C LEU A 1049 -23.48 -5.91 -39.17
N HIS A 1050 -24.33 -6.46 -40.01
CA HIS A 1050 -25.13 -5.73 -41.00
C HIS A 1050 -26.53 -5.44 -40.46
N ILE A 1051 -26.90 -4.17 -40.43
CA ILE A 1051 -28.21 -3.67 -39.99
C ILE A 1051 -28.91 -3.05 -41.20
N SER A 1052 -30.14 -3.47 -41.47
CA SER A 1052 -31.04 -2.92 -42.50
C SER A 1052 -32.28 -2.36 -41.82
N ILE A 1053 -32.54 -1.08 -42.06
CA ILE A 1053 -33.69 -0.33 -41.55
C ILE A 1053 -34.60 -0.03 -42.74
N ASN A 1054 -35.83 -0.54 -42.72
CA ASN A 1054 -36.81 -0.35 -43.79
C ASN A 1054 -38.03 0.40 -43.26
N GLN A 1055 -38.51 1.41 -43.98
CA GLN A 1055 -39.79 2.05 -43.70
C GLN A 1055 -40.93 1.22 -44.31
N VAL A 1056 -41.93 0.85 -43.49
CA VAL A 1056 -43.06 -0.02 -43.87
C VAL A 1056 -44.29 0.83 -44.21
N ASN A 1057 -44.67 1.75 -43.32
CA ASN A 1057 -45.74 2.73 -43.52
C ASN A 1057 -45.15 4.15 -43.59
N ASP A 1058 -45.90 5.09 -44.18
CA ASP A 1058 -45.47 6.49 -44.26
C ASP A 1058 -45.34 7.11 -42.85
N SER A 1059 -44.30 7.92 -42.66
CA SER A 1059 -43.92 8.47 -41.35
C SER A 1059 -43.35 9.87 -41.54
N ASN A 1060 -43.72 10.78 -40.65
CA ASN A 1060 -43.21 12.16 -40.64
C ASN A 1060 -41.78 12.26 -40.09
N VAL A 1061 -41.22 11.15 -39.59
CA VAL A 1061 -39.88 11.12 -38.97
C VAL A 1061 -38.89 10.45 -39.91
N THR A 1062 -38.08 11.23 -40.62
CA THR A 1062 -37.17 10.66 -41.62
C THR A 1062 -35.72 10.54 -41.14
N THR A 1063 -35.38 11.29 -40.10
CA THR A 1063 -34.09 11.23 -39.40
C THR A 1063 -34.20 10.34 -38.15
N LEU A 1064 -33.47 9.23 -38.17
CA LEU A 1064 -33.48 8.21 -37.13
C LEU A 1064 -32.10 8.06 -36.52
N MET A 1065 -32.02 7.63 -35.27
CA MET A 1065 -30.79 7.16 -34.66
C MET A 1065 -30.91 5.68 -34.37
N TYR A 1066 -29.96 4.89 -34.87
CA TYR A 1066 -29.80 3.51 -34.45
C TYR A 1066 -28.78 3.43 -33.32
N GLU A 1067 -29.01 2.50 -32.39
CA GLU A 1067 -28.09 2.16 -31.31
C GLU A 1067 -27.99 0.64 -31.22
N VAL A 1068 -26.76 0.12 -31.18
CA VAL A 1068 -26.48 -1.29 -30.96
C VAL A 1068 -26.17 -1.53 -29.49
N VAL A 1069 -27.06 -2.27 -28.83
CA VAL A 1069 -26.93 -2.69 -27.44
C VAL A 1069 -26.49 -4.15 -27.43
N ALA A 1070 -25.23 -4.36 -27.08
CA ALA A 1070 -24.60 -5.67 -27.00
C ALA A 1070 -24.33 -6.07 -25.54
N ASP A 1071 -24.54 -7.35 -25.21
CA ASP A 1071 -24.02 -7.92 -23.96
C ASP A 1071 -22.49 -8.01 -24.06
N GLN A 1072 -21.80 -7.25 -23.21
CA GLN A 1072 -20.34 -7.13 -23.21
C GLN A 1072 -19.63 -8.42 -22.80
N ALA A 1073 -20.34 -9.41 -22.23
CA ALA A 1073 -19.79 -10.75 -22.00
C ALA A 1073 -19.79 -11.61 -23.28
N VAL A 1074 -20.65 -11.28 -24.25
CA VAL A 1074 -20.89 -12.09 -25.45
C VAL A 1074 -20.27 -11.46 -26.70
N TRP A 1075 -20.41 -10.15 -26.86
CA TRP A 1075 -20.00 -9.38 -28.04
C TRP A 1075 -19.20 -8.15 -27.65
N ALA A 1076 -18.06 -7.93 -28.30
CA ALA A 1076 -17.38 -6.63 -28.31
C ALA A 1076 -17.70 -5.91 -29.63
N VAL A 1077 -18.32 -4.73 -29.54
CA VAL A 1077 -18.60 -3.88 -30.70
C VAL A 1077 -17.44 -2.90 -30.88
N CYS A 1078 -16.78 -2.95 -32.03
CA CYS A 1078 -15.64 -2.12 -32.37
C CYS A 1078 -16.11 -0.84 -33.06
N GLY A 1079 -15.70 0.32 -32.56
CA GLY A 1079 -16.04 1.62 -33.15
C GLY A 1079 -17.28 2.27 -32.54
N ARG A 1080 -18.02 3.07 -33.34
CA ARG A 1080 -19.21 3.79 -32.87
C ARG A 1080 -20.40 2.85 -32.81
N THR A 1081 -20.99 2.67 -31.62
CA THR A 1081 -22.14 1.77 -31.39
C THR A 1081 -23.49 2.38 -31.79
N ALA A 1082 -23.52 3.66 -32.14
CA ALA A 1082 -24.73 4.37 -32.53
C ALA A 1082 -24.43 5.40 -33.64
N GLY A 1083 -25.45 5.70 -34.45
CA GLY A 1083 -25.33 6.65 -35.54
C GLY A 1083 -26.68 7.20 -35.99
N VAL A 1084 -26.67 8.42 -36.54
CA VAL A 1084 -27.84 9.07 -37.12
C VAL A 1084 -27.91 8.73 -38.61
N VAL A 1085 -29.08 8.32 -39.08
CA VAL A 1085 -29.39 7.94 -40.46
C VAL A 1085 -30.58 8.73 -40.95
N ASN A 1086 -30.54 9.16 -42.21
CA ASN A 1086 -31.70 9.76 -42.88
C ASN A 1086 -32.23 8.78 -43.93
N ILE A 1087 -33.54 8.53 -43.91
CA ILE A 1087 -34.24 7.56 -44.77
C ILE A 1087 -34.92 8.21 -45.99
N ASP A 1088 -34.92 9.54 -46.10
CA ASP A 1088 -35.70 10.36 -47.05
C ASP A 1088 -35.80 9.82 -48.50
N ASP A 1089 -34.72 9.38 -49.15
CA ASP A 1089 -34.74 9.09 -50.60
C ASP A 1089 -34.89 7.62 -51.02
N SER A 1090 -34.65 6.65 -50.12
CA SER A 1090 -34.54 5.22 -50.51
C SER A 1090 -35.47 4.27 -49.74
N LYS A 1091 -36.22 4.77 -48.75
CA LYS A 1091 -37.07 4.00 -47.80
C LYS A 1091 -36.35 2.83 -47.09
N LYS A 1092 -35.04 2.66 -47.31
CA LYS A 1092 -34.20 1.59 -46.79
C LYS A 1092 -32.77 2.08 -46.57
N HIS A 1093 -32.23 1.89 -45.38
CA HIS A 1093 -30.87 2.26 -45.04
C HIS A 1093 -30.09 1.07 -44.47
N GLY A 1094 -28.83 0.92 -44.86
CA GLY A 1094 -27.93 -0.15 -44.43
C GLY A 1094 -26.74 0.38 -43.65
N VAL A 1095 -26.42 -0.24 -42.52
CA VAL A 1095 -25.27 0.08 -41.66
C VAL A 1095 -24.46 -1.19 -41.45
N THR A 1096 -23.13 -1.09 -41.50
CA THR A 1096 -22.23 -2.20 -41.15
C THR A 1096 -21.31 -1.77 -40.02
N LEU A 1097 -21.16 -2.64 -39.02
CA LEU A 1097 -20.35 -2.43 -37.82
C LEU A 1097 -19.43 -3.62 -37.59
N ASP A 1098 -18.24 -3.36 -37.06
CA ASP A 1098 -17.29 -4.40 -36.69
C ASP A 1098 -17.64 -4.95 -35.30
N VAL A 1099 -17.82 -6.27 -35.20
CA VAL A 1099 -18.18 -6.97 -33.94
C VAL A 1099 -17.35 -8.23 -33.73
N LYS A 1100 -16.93 -8.47 -32.49
CA LYS A 1100 -16.11 -9.63 -32.10
C LYS A 1100 -16.90 -10.48 -31.13
N PRO A 1101 -17.20 -11.75 -31.44
CA PRO A 1101 -17.73 -12.65 -30.43
C PRO A 1101 -16.62 -13.02 -29.43
N LEU A 1102 -16.96 -12.96 -28.15
CA LEU A 1102 -16.03 -13.24 -27.05
C LEU A 1102 -16.09 -14.69 -26.58
N ILE A 1103 -17.19 -15.38 -26.88
CA ILE A 1103 -17.44 -16.79 -26.55
C ILE A 1103 -17.88 -17.56 -27.81
N SER A 1104 -17.87 -18.89 -27.75
CA SER A 1104 -18.39 -19.78 -28.79
C SER A 1104 -19.78 -20.32 -28.45
N GLY A 1105 -20.54 -20.74 -29.46
CA GLY A 1105 -21.90 -21.30 -29.35
C GLY A 1105 -22.94 -20.53 -30.17
N PHE A 1106 -24.23 -20.84 -29.99
CA PHE A 1106 -25.34 -20.13 -30.60
C PHE A 1106 -25.63 -18.82 -29.85
N LEU A 1107 -25.01 -17.73 -30.31
CA LEU A 1107 -25.09 -16.44 -29.63
C LEU A 1107 -26.27 -15.63 -30.16
N PRO A 1108 -27.10 -15.01 -29.29
CA PRO A 1108 -28.10 -14.05 -29.74
C PRO A 1108 -27.42 -12.86 -30.41
N LEU A 1109 -28.03 -12.33 -31.47
CA LEU A 1109 -27.51 -11.14 -32.14
C LEU A 1109 -27.61 -9.91 -31.20
N PRO A 1110 -26.67 -8.95 -31.29
CA PRO A 1110 -26.78 -7.68 -30.60
C PRO A 1110 -28.12 -6.98 -30.89
N THR A 1111 -28.75 -6.43 -29.85
CA THR A 1111 -30.06 -5.78 -30.01
C THR A 1111 -29.89 -4.41 -30.63
N VAL A 1112 -30.59 -4.16 -31.74
CA VAL A 1112 -30.62 -2.84 -32.39
C VAL A 1112 -31.86 -2.09 -31.95
N ARG A 1113 -31.67 -0.91 -31.35
CA ARG A 1113 -32.73 0.03 -30.99
C ARG A 1113 -32.79 1.17 -32.00
N LEU A 1114 -34.00 1.65 -32.26
CA LEU A 1114 -34.25 2.77 -33.17
C LEU A 1114 -34.97 3.87 -32.39
N SER A 1115 -34.57 5.12 -32.61
CA SER A 1115 -35.17 6.30 -31.99
C SER A 1115 -35.32 7.43 -33.00
N LYS A 1116 -36.28 8.32 -32.78
CA LYS A 1116 -36.52 9.53 -33.56
C LYS A 1116 -35.41 10.55 -33.23
N TYR A 1117 -34.70 11.07 -34.22
CA TYR A 1117 -33.62 12.04 -34.01
C TYR A 1117 -34.07 13.45 -34.36
N ILE A 1118 -33.93 14.40 -33.43
CA ILE A 1118 -34.33 15.79 -33.62
C ILE A 1118 -33.08 16.68 -33.53
N PRO A 1119 -32.59 17.27 -34.64
CA PRO A 1119 -31.37 18.09 -34.66
C PRO A 1119 -31.54 19.46 -33.95
N ALA A 1120 -30.42 20.06 -33.52
CA ALA A 1120 -30.40 21.39 -32.90
C ALA A 1120 -30.37 22.53 -33.95
N GLU A 1121 -31.15 23.61 -33.73
CA GLU A 1121 -31.23 24.75 -34.67
C GLU A 1121 -29.95 25.62 -34.69
N PRO A 1122 -29.46 26.10 -35.87
CA PRO A 1122 -28.28 26.97 -35.97
C PRO A 1122 -28.57 28.46 -35.68
N ARG A 1123 -27.68 29.16 -34.95
CA ARG A 1123 -27.78 30.59 -34.57
C ARG A 1123 -27.41 31.56 -35.73
N LYS A 1124 -28.22 32.59 -35.99
CA LYS A 1124 -27.94 33.70 -36.94
C LYS A 1124 -26.99 34.79 -36.35
N PRO A 1125 -26.16 35.50 -37.15
CA PRO A 1125 -25.23 36.55 -36.67
C PRO A 1125 -25.93 37.89 -36.37
N LYS A 1126 -25.50 38.58 -35.30
CA LYS A 1126 -26.10 39.82 -34.75
C LYS A 1126 -25.63 41.10 -35.46
N SER A 1127 -26.55 42.02 -35.79
CA SER A 1127 -26.25 43.43 -36.13
C SER A 1127 -26.31 44.34 -34.90
N LYS A 1128 -25.48 45.40 -34.93
CA LYS A 1128 -25.29 46.42 -33.89
C LYS A 1128 -26.54 47.28 -33.69
N ASP A 1129 -26.96 47.44 -32.43
CA ASP A 1129 -27.42 48.68 -31.78
C ASP A 1129 -28.38 48.37 -30.62
N SER A 1130 -27.85 48.39 -29.40
CA SER A 1130 -28.52 48.87 -28.17
C SER A 1130 -27.66 48.56 -26.93
N THR A 1131 -27.62 49.54 -26.03
CA THR A 1131 -26.84 49.64 -24.79
C THR A 1131 -27.34 48.73 -23.66
N PRO A 1132 -26.56 48.51 -22.58
CA PRO A 1132 -26.65 47.31 -21.76
C PRO A 1132 -27.57 47.47 -20.54
N SER A 1133 -28.42 46.47 -20.28
CA SER A 1133 -28.99 46.24 -18.95
C SER A 1133 -28.33 45.02 -18.31
N LYS A 1134 -27.81 45.22 -17.09
CA LYS A 1134 -27.36 44.17 -16.18
C LYS A 1134 -28.61 43.48 -15.63
N ASP A 1135 -28.76 42.18 -15.87
CA ASP A 1135 -29.03 41.24 -14.78
C ASP A 1135 -28.81 39.78 -15.20
N SER A 1136 -27.94 39.15 -14.40
CA SER A 1136 -27.71 37.74 -14.07
C SER A 1136 -28.22 36.60 -14.97
N GLY A 1137 -27.27 35.77 -15.38
CA GLY A 1137 -27.40 34.58 -16.21
C GLY A 1137 -28.32 33.47 -15.69
N SER A 1138 -29.16 32.97 -16.60
CA SER A 1138 -29.57 31.57 -16.69
C SER A 1138 -29.37 31.13 -18.15
N TYR A 1139 -28.43 30.22 -18.37
CA TYR A 1139 -28.16 29.66 -19.70
C TYR A 1139 -29.27 28.67 -20.06
N ASN A 1140 -30.14 29.03 -21.02
CA ASN A 1140 -31.08 28.10 -21.65
C ASN A 1140 -30.32 26.97 -22.38
N SER A 1141 -30.48 25.74 -21.90
CA SER A 1141 -29.93 24.49 -22.45
C SER A 1141 -30.77 23.88 -23.57
N SER A 1142 -31.49 24.69 -24.36
CA SER A 1142 -32.46 24.22 -25.37
C SER A 1142 -31.92 24.18 -26.81
N ASN A 1143 -30.59 24.16 -27.00
CA ASN A 1143 -29.95 24.07 -28.32
C ASN A 1143 -29.15 22.76 -28.50
N VAL A 1144 -29.63 21.65 -27.96
CA VAL A 1144 -28.99 20.32 -28.08
C VAL A 1144 -29.93 19.35 -28.78
N ALA A 1145 -29.40 18.52 -29.69
CA ALA A 1145 -30.18 17.51 -30.39
C ALA A 1145 -30.81 16.51 -29.39
N ARG A 1146 -32.07 16.13 -29.61
CA ARG A 1146 -32.84 15.25 -28.70
C ARG A 1146 -33.28 13.96 -29.39
N LEU A 1147 -33.38 12.90 -28.60
CA LEU A 1147 -33.83 11.57 -29.03
C LEU A 1147 -35.17 11.25 -28.38
N GLU A 1148 -36.13 10.79 -29.17
CA GLU A 1148 -37.43 10.32 -28.68
C GLU A 1148 -37.66 8.85 -29.08
N PRO A 1149 -38.10 7.98 -28.14
CA PRO A 1149 -38.41 6.59 -28.48
C PRO A 1149 -39.64 6.49 -29.39
N PHE A 1150 -39.72 5.42 -30.15
CA PHE A 1150 -40.95 5.04 -30.86
C PHE A 1150 -41.99 4.45 -29.89
N ASP A 1151 -43.27 4.67 -30.18
CA ASP A 1151 -44.37 4.10 -29.40
C ASP A 1151 -44.45 2.58 -29.60
N THR A 1152 -45.07 1.89 -28.64
CA THR A 1152 -45.19 0.44 -28.64
C THR A 1152 -45.91 -0.03 -29.91
N GLY A 1153 -45.25 -0.89 -30.70
CA GLY A 1153 -45.77 -1.41 -31.96
C GLY A 1153 -45.31 -0.67 -33.22
N GLN A 1154 -44.64 0.49 -33.10
CA GLN A 1154 -44.18 1.27 -34.27
C GLN A 1154 -42.91 0.73 -34.95
N VAL A 1155 -42.08 -0.03 -34.24
CA VAL A 1155 -40.85 -0.62 -34.79
C VAL A 1155 -40.89 -2.13 -34.61
N TYR A 1156 -40.84 -2.86 -35.72
CA TYR A 1156 -40.79 -4.31 -35.73
C TYR A 1156 -39.37 -4.81 -35.98
N ASN A 1157 -38.81 -5.59 -35.04
CA ASN A 1157 -37.47 -6.17 -35.19
C ASN A 1157 -37.54 -7.64 -35.58
N TRP A 1158 -37.22 -7.94 -36.85
CA TRP A 1158 -37.20 -9.29 -37.42
C TRP A 1158 -36.12 -10.21 -36.82
N SER A 1159 -35.11 -9.64 -36.18
CA SER A 1159 -33.90 -10.36 -35.76
C SER A 1159 -33.83 -10.57 -34.25
N ARG A 1160 -34.85 -10.12 -33.51
CA ARG A 1160 -34.90 -10.16 -32.04
C ARG A 1160 -34.72 -11.56 -31.44
N ALA A 1161 -35.14 -12.60 -32.15
CA ALA A 1161 -35.04 -14.01 -31.72
C ALA A 1161 -34.01 -14.81 -32.53
N LYS A 1162 -33.16 -14.15 -33.33
CA LYS A 1162 -32.13 -14.84 -34.12
C LYS A 1162 -30.87 -15.07 -33.31
N GLN A 1163 -30.20 -16.17 -33.61
CA GLN A 1163 -28.88 -16.52 -33.09
C GLN A 1163 -27.91 -16.76 -34.25
N VAL A 1164 -26.61 -16.61 -33.99
CA VAL A 1164 -25.52 -16.96 -34.90
C VAL A 1164 -24.62 -17.99 -34.24
N ASP A 1165 -24.20 -19.00 -35.01
CA ASP A 1165 -23.26 -20.01 -34.54
C ASP A 1165 -21.82 -19.48 -34.61
N VAL A 1166 -21.12 -19.50 -33.48
CA VAL A 1166 -19.74 -19.04 -33.35
C VAL A 1166 -18.85 -20.20 -32.90
N LEU A 1167 -17.89 -20.56 -33.73
CA LEU A 1167 -16.93 -21.63 -33.44
C LEU A 1167 -15.82 -21.18 -32.47
N PRO A 1168 -15.12 -22.10 -31.79
CA PRO A 1168 -13.95 -21.78 -30.97
C PRO A 1168 -12.79 -21.12 -31.74
N ALA A 1169 -11.93 -20.41 -31.01
CA ALA A 1169 -10.73 -19.75 -31.54
C ALA A 1169 -9.76 -20.75 -32.19
N SER A 1170 -9.11 -20.35 -33.29
CA SER A 1170 -8.16 -21.19 -34.02
C SER A 1170 -6.87 -21.41 -33.22
N SER A 1171 -6.59 -22.64 -32.77
CA SER A 1171 -5.35 -23.00 -32.07
C SER A 1171 -4.15 -22.97 -33.03
N CYS A 1172 -3.23 -22.01 -32.86
CA CYS A 1172 -1.96 -21.97 -33.59
C CYS A 1172 -0.85 -22.59 -32.71
N SER A 1173 -0.66 -23.90 -32.80
CA SER A 1173 0.63 -24.57 -32.63
C SER A 1173 0.50 -26.00 -33.15
N SER A 1174 1.00 -26.20 -34.36
CA SER A 1174 1.32 -27.48 -34.96
C SER A 1174 2.35 -28.22 -34.10
N LEU A 1175 1.96 -29.35 -33.53
CA LEU A 1175 2.88 -30.38 -33.05
C LEU A 1175 3.16 -31.31 -34.23
N ASP A 1176 4.30 -31.08 -34.91
CA ASP A 1176 4.89 -32.06 -35.81
C ASP A 1176 5.47 -33.20 -34.98
N VAL A 1177 4.87 -34.39 -35.11
CA VAL A 1177 5.50 -35.66 -34.72
C VAL A 1177 5.49 -36.52 -35.97
N SER A 1178 6.60 -36.50 -36.71
CA SER A 1178 6.92 -37.56 -37.66
C SER A 1178 7.56 -38.73 -36.92
N SER A 1179 7.16 -39.92 -37.37
CA SER A 1179 7.44 -41.30 -36.93
C SER A 1179 8.84 -41.59 -36.41
#